data_AF-A0A6J0J5P4-F1
#
_entry.id   AF-A0A6J0J5P4-F1
#
_cell.length_a   1.000
_cell.length_b   1.000
_cell.length_c   1.000
_cell.angle_alpha   90.00
_cell.angle_beta   90.00
_cell.angle_gamma   90.00
#
_symmetry.space_group_name_H-M   'P 1'
#
loop_
_entity.id
_entity.type
_entity.pdbx_description
1 polymer ?
#
loop_
_entity_poly.entity_id
_entity_poly.type
_entity_poly.pdbx_seq_one_letter_code
_entity_poly.pdbx_strand_id
1 'polypeptide(L)'
;MCPLLLLDPRRAPPGIAGHYRDITGTSPGTTGTSPGQRRAPPGIAGHYRDITGTSPGTTGTSPGQRRAPPGIAVTAPGHRDITGTPPGSTGNPPAISGTSPGHHRATTGHPGTPPGAAAMAPRGRDRPWALPPLLPLLLPLLPLLLPPAAAAARPNFVLVLADDLGFGDLGSYGHPSSATPHLDGLAARGLRFTDFYSSAAVCSPSRAALLTGRFQVRSGIYPGVFDPGSRGGLPLSEVTVAEVLKAQGYATAMVGKWHLGVGVNGSFLPTHQGFDHFLGVPYSHDQGPCQNLTCFPPDIKCFGTCDQGVVPLPLLWNQTIIQQPVSFPDLVPLYNKFSRNFITYCAQRGLPFLLYYASHHTHYPQFASQEYAGRSRRGPFGDALAEFDGSVGQLLQALQENGLENNTLLFFTSDNGPSTMRMARGGSSGHLKCGKGTTYEGGMREPAVAYWPGRIAPGVTHELASTLDILPTLTALAGAALPRVALDGYDMSPVLFGTGKSPRQTMFFYPPAPDPLHGPFAVRLGKYKAHYFTQGSFHSGTTPDQACHGLTPLTPHLPPLLFDLESDPAENYDLLQGGAGPEVLQVLREITLQKVLLEQRMEFGESQIRKGRDPALQPCCAPNCTPKPSCCRCSQPGAAPH
;
A
#
# COMPACT_ATOMS: atom_id res chain seq x y z
N MET A 1 -5.49 -0.24 39.52
CA MET A 1 -6.08 -1.51 39.03
C MET A 1 -7.59 -1.37 39.08
N CYS A 2 -8.31 -1.61 37.98
CA CYS A 2 -9.75 -1.82 37.94
C CYS A 2 -10.06 -2.54 36.60
N PRO A 3 -10.79 -3.67 36.57
CA PRO A 3 -10.93 -4.47 35.35
C PRO A 3 -12.00 -3.90 34.41
N LEU A 4 -11.70 -3.80 33.10
CA LEU A 4 -12.67 -3.39 32.08
C LEU A 4 -13.58 -4.56 31.69
N LEU A 5 -14.90 -4.35 31.80
CA LEU A 5 -15.92 -5.23 31.23
C LEU A 5 -16.29 -4.78 29.81
N LEU A 6 -15.51 -5.22 28.82
CA LEU A 6 -15.96 -5.25 27.42
C LEU A 6 -17.10 -6.28 27.30
N LEU A 7 -18.29 -5.80 26.96
CA LEU A 7 -19.54 -6.58 26.96
C LEU A 7 -19.51 -7.72 25.94
N ASP A 8 -19.98 -8.90 26.35
CA ASP A 8 -20.21 -10.06 25.48
C ASP A 8 -21.44 -9.80 24.58
N PRO A 9 -21.32 -9.86 23.24
CA PRO A 9 -22.45 -9.64 22.34
C PRO A 9 -23.54 -10.73 22.38
N ARG A 10 -23.40 -11.80 23.18
CA ARG A 10 -24.32 -12.95 23.25
C ARG A 10 -25.39 -12.89 24.34
N ARG A 11 -25.84 -11.70 24.76
CA ARG A 11 -27.02 -11.54 25.64
C ARG A 11 -28.01 -10.49 25.13
N ALA A 12 -29.09 -10.94 24.50
CA ALA A 12 -30.27 -10.14 24.19
C ALA A 12 -31.26 -10.11 25.37
N PRO A 13 -31.82 -8.95 25.76
CA PRO A 13 -32.99 -8.88 26.64
C PRO A 13 -34.30 -9.22 25.89
N PRO A 14 -35.38 -9.65 26.59
CA PRO A 14 -36.59 -10.14 25.94
C PRO A 14 -37.58 -9.05 25.52
N GLY A 15 -38.01 -9.13 24.26
CA GLY A 15 -39.38 -8.95 23.75
C GLY A 15 -40.30 -7.84 24.26
N ILE A 16 -40.72 -6.97 23.33
CA ILE A 16 -42.08 -6.42 23.28
C ILE A 16 -42.69 -6.85 21.93
N ALA A 17 -43.90 -7.40 21.94
CA ALA A 17 -44.56 -7.90 20.74
C ALA A 17 -45.39 -6.80 20.04
N GLY A 18 -45.35 -6.79 18.70
CA GLY A 18 -46.21 -5.97 17.84
C GLY A 18 -46.80 -6.83 16.73
N HIS A 19 -48.11 -6.76 16.53
CA HIS A 19 -48.82 -7.64 15.60
C HIS A 19 -48.46 -7.38 14.13
N TYR A 20 -48.04 -8.43 13.42
CA TYR A 20 -48.30 -8.54 11.99
C TYR A 20 -49.71 -9.10 11.76
N ARG A 21 -50.37 -8.63 10.70
CA ARG A 21 -51.59 -9.21 10.12
C ARG A 21 -51.37 -9.36 8.63
N ASP A 22 -51.45 -10.59 8.13
CA ASP A 22 -51.56 -10.83 6.69
C ASP A 22 -52.88 -10.29 6.15
N ILE A 23 -52.83 -9.68 4.95
CA ILE A 23 -53.99 -9.57 4.07
C ILE A 23 -53.54 -9.94 2.66
N THR A 24 -53.99 -11.10 2.19
CA THR A 24 -53.98 -11.50 0.78
C THR A 24 -55.28 -11.02 0.11
N GLY A 25 -55.26 -10.71 -1.20
CA GLY A 25 -56.50 -10.63 -1.98
C GLY A 25 -56.57 -9.64 -3.16
N THR A 26 -56.61 -10.22 -4.37
CA THR A 26 -57.53 -9.89 -5.49
C THR A 26 -57.68 -8.47 -6.03
N SER A 27 -57.39 -8.31 -7.33
CA SER A 27 -58.05 -7.34 -8.25
C SER A 27 -59.47 -7.83 -8.64
N PRO A 28 -60.37 -6.99 -9.20
CA PRO A 28 -60.31 -6.53 -10.62
C PRO A 28 -60.67 -5.02 -10.80
N GLY A 29 -60.66 -4.40 -11.98
CA GLY A 29 -60.24 -4.81 -13.34
C GLY A 29 -60.86 -3.90 -14.44
N THR A 30 -60.25 -3.88 -15.66
CA THR A 30 -60.69 -3.21 -16.93
C THR A 30 -60.89 -1.68 -16.89
N THR A 31 -60.87 -0.86 -17.97
CA THR A 31 -61.11 -1.05 -19.43
C THR A 31 -60.28 -0.12 -20.34
N GLY A 32 -59.90 -0.57 -21.56
CA GLY A 32 -59.67 0.25 -22.79
C GLY A 32 -58.57 1.33 -22.81
N THR A 33 -57.99 1.75 -23.94
CA THR A 33 -58.02 1.33 -25.37
C THR A 33 -56.75 1.86 -26.07
N SER A 34 -56.37 1.30 -27.22
CA SER A 34 -55.27 1.77 -28.11
C SER A 34 -55.80 1.98 -29.54
N PRO A 35 -55.02 2.40 -30.57
CA PRO A 35 -53.63 2.91 -30.59
C PRO A 35 -53.48 4.28 -31.35
N GLY A 36 -52.29 4.92 -31.31
CA GLY A 36 -52.09 6.24 -31.95
C GLY A 36 -50.64 6.60 -32.36
N GLN A 37 -50.27 6.24 -33.59
CA GLN A 37 -49.18 6.72 -34.47
C GLN A 37 -47.90 7.44 -33.96
N ARG A 38 -46.79 6.96 -34.53
CA ARG A 38 -45.43 7.53 -34.63
C ARG A 38 -45.35 9.06 -34.80
N ARG A 39 -44.37 9.70 -34.13
CA ARG A 39 -43.54 10.80 -34.66
C ARG A 39 -42.22 10.91 -33.88
N ALA A 40 -41.11 11.12 -34.60
CA ALA A 40 -39.83 11.53 -34.02
C ALA A 40 -39.64 13.03 -34.21
N PRO A 41 -38.94 13.71 -33.28
CA PRO A 41 -38.11 14.86 -33.61
C PRO A 41 -36.70 14.68 -32.97
N PRO A 42 -35.77 15.66 -32.92
CA PRO A 42 -34.51 15.52 -33.64
C PRO A 42 -33.28 15.46 -32.74
N GLY A 43 -32.11 15.17 -33.33
CA GLY A 43 -30.82 15.33 -32.66
C GLY A 43 -30.49 16.81 -32.40
N ILE A 44 -29.73 17.08 -31.34
CA ILE A 44 -29.21 18.40 -30.99
C ILE A 44 -27.68 18.30 -30.95
N ALA A 45 -27.01 19.18 -31.69
CA ALA A 45 -25.56 19.29 -31.71
C ALA A 45 -25.02 19.95 -30.43
N GLY A 46 -23.76 19.66 -30.08
CA GLY A 46 -23.11 20.28 -28.92
C GLY A 46 -22.87 21.78 -29.12
N HIS A 47 -22.98 22.54 -28.03
CA HIS A 47 -22.54 23.93 -27.97
C HIS A 47 -21.51 24.12 -26.87
N TYR A 48 -20.25 24.30 -27.29
CA TYR A 48 -19.30 25.14 -26.55
C TYR A 48 -19.89 26.56 -26.41
N ARG A 49 -19.58 27.23 -25.30
CA ARG A 49 -19.78 28.67 -25.15
C ARG A 49 -18.56 29.31 -24.51
N ASP A 50 -17.73 29.91 -25.35
CA ASP A 50 -16.89 31.02 -24.94
C ASP A 50 -17.77 32.20 -24.52
N ILE A 51 -17.27 33.01 -23.58
CA ILE A 51 -17.85 34.32 -23.24
C ILE A 51 -16.71 35.33 -23.20
N THR A 52 -16.70 36.27 -24.15
CA THR A 52 -15.74 37.36 -24.26
C THR A 52 -16.46 38.71 -24.35
N GLY A 53 -15.90 39.72 -23.68
CA GLY A 53 -16.44 41.09 -23.64
C GLY A 53 -17.52 41.31 -22.56
N THR A 54 -17.67 42.51 -21.99
CA THR A 54 -17.24 43.83 -22.48
C THR A 54 -16.89 44.81 -21.34
N SER A 55 -16.04 45.80 -21.64
CA SER A 55 -15.80 46.99 -20.80
C SER A 55 -16.21 48.28 -21.53
N PRO A 56 -16.57 49.33 -20.79
CA PRO A 56 -16.33 50.72 -21.20
C PRO A 56 -15.55 51.50 -20.10
N GLY A 57 -14.71 52.51 -20.40
CA GLY A 57 -14.21 53.02 -21.68
C GLY A 57 -13.35 54.28 -21.48
N THR A 58 -12.45 54.59 -22.44
CA THR A 58 -11.77 55.89 -22.74
C THR A 58 -11.49 56.89 -21.60
N THR A 59 -10.25 57.33 -21.34
CA THR A 59 -9.24 57.96 -22.24
C THR A 59 -7.79 57.61 -21.83
N GLY A 60 -6.68 58.03 -22.46
CA GLY A 60 -6.43 58.75 -23.74
C GLY A 60 -5.04 59.44 -23.80
N THR A 61 -4.71 60.07 -24.94
CA THR A 61 -3.45 60.81 -25.27
C THR A 61 -2.14 60.01 -25.38
N SER A 62 -1.15 60.62 -26.06
CA SER A 62 0.20 60.10 -26.42
C SER A 62 1.01 61.23 -27.11
N PRO A 63 2.33 61.11 -27.36
CA PRO A 63 3.38 60.32 -26.69
C PRO A 63 4.54 61.21 -26.16
N GLY A 64 5.47 60.66 -25.36
CA GLY A 64 6.63 61.40 -24.80
C GLY A 64 7.91 60.56 -24.68
N GLN A 65 9.09 61.19 -24.82
CA GLN A 65 10.39 60.53 -24.95
C GLN A 65 11.25 60.46 -23.65
N ARG A 66 12.19 59.50 -23.65
CA ARG A 66 13.54 59.55 -23.02
C ARG A 66 13.67 59.65 -21.48
N ARG A 67 14.11 58.55 -20.82
CA ARG A 67 15.49 58.34 -20.29
C ARG A 67 15.64 57.06 -19.41
N ALA A 68 16.81 56.42 -19.51
CA ALA A 68 17.44 55.60 -18.46
C ALA A 68 18.47 56.48 -17.70
N PRO A 69 19.22 56.08 -16.62
CA PRO A 69 19.80 54.75 -16.30
C PRO A 69 19.70 54.45 -14.77
N PRO A 70 20.62 53.73 -14.07
CA PRO A 70 21.63 52.75 -14.48
C PRO A 70 21.52 51.37 -13.78
N GLY A 71 22.38 50.42 -14.16
CA GLY A 71 22.64 49.18 -13.41
C GLY A 71 24.05 49.16 -12.81
N ILE A 72 24.35 48.10 -12.04
CA ILE A 72 25.70 47.77 -11.55
C ILE A 72 26.04 46.35 -12.01
N ALA A 73 27.28 46.12 -12.41
CA ALA A 73 27.77 44.85 -12.94
C ALA A 73 28.81 44.21 -12.01
N VAL A 74 28.98 42.88 -12.13
CA VAL A 74 30.16 42.15 -11.67
C VAL A 74 30.67 41.31 -12.85
N THR A 75 31.97 41.32 -13.07
CA THR A 75 32.63 40.69 -14.22
C THR A 75 33.53 39.53 -13.82
N ALA A 76 33.64 38.55 -14.72
CA ALA A 76 34.80 37.67 -14.84
C ALA A 76 35.37 37.88 -16.26
N PRO A 77 36.71 37.80 -16.44
CA PRO A 77 37.23 36.66 -17.21
C PRO A 77 38.65 36.23 -16.80
N GLY A 78 39.14 35.09 -17.34
CA GLY A 78 40.55 34.72 -17.20
C GLY A 78 40.94 33.34 -17.75
N HIS A 79 41.07 33.21 -19.07
CA HIS A 79 41.72 32.06 -19.73
C HIS A 79 42.86 32.56 -20.61
N ARG A 80 44.02 31.88 -20.61
CA ARG A 80 45.09 32.00 -21.62
C ARG A 80 45.87 30.68 -21.72
N ASP A 81 46.05 30.20 -22.94
CA ASP A 81 47.01 29.15 -23.30
C ASP A 81 48.36 29.76 -23.73
N ILE A 82 49.41 28.94 -23.86
CA ILE A 82 50.16 28.74 -25.13
C ILE A 82 51.41 27.82 -24.98
N THR A 83 51.41 26.72 -25.75
CA THR A 83 52.52 25.87 -26.27
C THR A 83 53.58 25.20 -25.38
N GLY A 84 53.82 23.90 -25.67
CA GLY A 84 55.05 23.13 -25.39
C GLY A 84 54.89 21.66 -25.79
N THR A 85 55.77 21.10 -26.65
CA THR A 85 55.60 19.79 -27.33
C THR A 85 56.74 18.78 -27.05
N PRO A 86 56.56 17.46 -27.33
CA PRO A 86 57.31 16.32 -26.71
C PRO A 86 58.55 15.87 -27.56
N PRO A 87 59.24 14.70 -27.37
CA PRO A 87 58.93 13.51 -26.54
C PRO A 87 60.10 12.79 -25.80
N GLY A 88 59.76 11.71 -25.08
CA GLY A 88 60.67 10.71 -24.47
C GLY A 88 59.93 9.38 -24.24
N SER A 89 60.61 8.22 -24.13
CA SER A 89 59.97 6.89 -24.30
C SER A 89 60.62 5.72 -23.54
N THR A 90 59.92 4.57 -23.51
CA THR A 90 60.34 3.21 -23.08
C THR A 90 60.40 2.88 -21.58
N GLY A 91 60.18 1.59 -21.22
CA GLY A 91 60.54 1.01 -19.91
C GLY A 91 59.55 -0.01 -19.32
N ASN A 92 59.79 -1.33 -19.50
CA ASN A 92 59.05 -2.46 -18.88
C ASN A 92 59.78 -3.80 -19.18
N PRO A 93 59.67 -4.90 -18.40
CA PRO A 93 59.85 -5.17 -16.96
C PRO A 93 61.14 -6.05 -16.76
N PRO A 94 61.25 -7.23 -16.06
CA PRO A 94 60.67 -7.80 -14.80
C PRO A 94 61.71 -8.47 -13.83
N ALA A 95 61.22 -9.25 -12.83
CA ALA A 95 61.91 -10.29 -12.00
C ALA A 95 62.87 -9.78 -10.87
N ILE A 96 63.38 -10.55 -9.89
CA ILE A 96 63.56 -12.01 -9.56
C ILE A 96 63.21 -12.18 -8.03
N SER A 97 62.84 -13.29 -7.35
CA SER A 97 63.11 -14.76 -7.33
C SER A 97 61.81 -15.58 -7.05
N GLY A 98 61.73 -16.90 -6.70
CA GLY A 98 62.68 -18.03 -6.54
C GLY A 98 62.75 -18.59 -5.09
N THR A 99 62.66 -19.90 -4.78
CA THR A 99 62.62 -21.16 -5.58
C THR A 99 61.90 -22.33 -4.85
N SER A 100 61.60 -23.42 -5.56
CA SER A 100 61.12 -24.73 -5.03
C SER A 100 62.25 -25.79 -5.09
N PRO A 101 62.19 -26.95 -4.39
CA PRO A 101 61.52 -28.19 -4.88
C PRO A 101 60.87 -29.03 -3.73
N GLY A 102 60.26 -30.22 -3.93
CA GLY A 102 59.84 -30.93 -5.15
C GLY A 102 59.56 -32.43 -4.90
N HIS A 103 58.48 -32.96 -5.50
CA HIS A 103 58.09 -34.37 -5.77
C HIS A 103 58.42 -35.54 -4.81
N HIS A 104 57.40 -36.38 -4.55
CA HIS A 104 57.40 -37.79 -5.00
C HIS A 104 55.95 -38.27 -5.29
N ARG A 105 55.77 -39.50 -5.81
CA ARG A 105 54.55 -39.96 -6.52
C ARG A 105 54.25 -41.44 -6.23
N ALA A 106 52.97 -41.84 -6.37
CA ALA A 106 52.44 -43.21 -6.44
C ALA A 106 52.33 -43.95 -5.07
N THR A 107 51.39 -44.89 -4.81
CA THR A 107 50.31 -45.45 -5.66
C THR A 107 49.14 -46.06 -4.84
N THR A 108 48.02 -46.35 -5.53
CA THR A 108 46.98 -47.37 -5.23
C THR A 108 46.11 -47.29 -3.96
N GLY A 109 44.79 -47.35 -4.17
CA GLY A 109 43.75 -47.65 -3.16
C GLY A 109 42.36 -47.61 -3.82
N HIS A 110 41.57 -48.68 -3.73
CA HIS A 110 40.23 -48.80 -4.35
C HIS A 110 39.10 -48.62 -3.33
N PRO A 111 37.86 -48.27 -3.75
CA PRO A 111 36.74 -47.96 -2.86
C PRO A 111 36.03 -49.22 -2.35
N GLY A 112 35.36 -49.12 -1.18
CA GLY A 112 34.52 -50.19 -0.63
C GLY A 112 33.54 -49.69 0.45
N THR A 113 32.31 -50.17 0.40
CA THR A 113 31.21 -49.88 1.35
C THR A 113 31.22 -50.83 2.56
N PRO A 114 30.71 -50.39 3.74
CA PRO A 114 30.56 -51.25 4.92
C PRO A 114 29.14 -51.84 5.07
N PRO A 115 29.01 -53.10 5.50
CA PRO A 115 27.76 -53.65 6.04
C PRO A 115 27.92 -54.45 7.35
N GLY A 116 26.81 -54.63 8.08
CA GLY A 116 26.53 -55.87 8.85
C GLY A 116 27.07 -55.98 10.30
N ALA A 117 26.16 -56.21 11.25
CA ALA A 117 26.45 -56.51 12.65
C ALA A 117 26.61 -58.03 12.94
N ALA A 118 27.20 -58.42 14.09
CA ALA A 118 26.55 -59.21 15.16
C ALA A 118 27.50 -59.96 16.14
N ALA A 119 27.11 -60.00 17.44
CA ALA A 119 27.34 -61.10 18.43
C ALA A 119 28.80 -61.43 18.89
N MET A 120 29.12 -62.15 19.99
CA MET A 120 28.35 -62.67 21.14
C MET A 120 29.25 -63.05 22.37
N ALA A 121 28.72 -62.93 23.60
CA ALA A 121 29.03 -63.68 24.85
C ALA A 121 30.47 -63.66 25.49
N PRO A 122 30.55 -63.84 26.83
CA PRO A 122 31.10 -65.10 27.39
C PRO A 122 30.26 -65.71 28.56
N ARG A 123 30.78 -66.71 29.30
CA ARG A 123 30.06 -67.59 30.27
C ARG A 123 30.72 -67.72 31.66
N GLY A 124 29.91 -67.99 32.70
CA GLY A 124 30.26 -68.46 34.06
C GLY A 124 29.17 -68.00 35.05
N ARG A 125 28.41 -68.77 35.85
CA ARG A 125 28.63 -69.99 36.69
C ARG A 125 29.57 -69.75 37.89
N ASP A 126 29.22 -70.06 39.15
CA ASP A 126 28.12 -70.93 39.67
C ASP A 126 27.33 -70.38 40.90
N ARG A 127 26.38 -71.18 41.41
CA ARG A 127 25.41 -70.98 42.53
C ARG A 127 26.02 -71.31 43.92
N PRO A 128 25.34 -71.10 45.08
CA PRO A 128 23.90 -70.86 45.39
C PRO A 128 23.68 -69.55 46.21
N TRP A 129 22.68 -69.28 47.08
CA TRP A 129 21.63 -70.04 47.79
C TRP A 129 20.46 -69.16 48.32
N ALA A 130 19.36 -69.81 48.76
CA ALA A 130 18.22 -69.33 49.56
C ALA A 130 17.22 -68.28 49.00
N LEU A 131 16.02 -68.32 49.60
CA LEU A 131 14.78 -67.52 49.43
C LEU A 131 14.36 -67.03 50.85
N PRO A 132 13.57 -65.95 51.05
CA PRO A 132 12.14 -65.90 50.67
C PRO A 132 11.66 -64.48 50.25
N PRO A 133 10.41 -64.00 50.51
CA PRO A 133 9.52 -63.60 49.42
C PRO A 133 9.20 -62.09 49.35
N LEU A 134 8.82 -61.60 48.16
CA LEU A 134 8.28 -60.25 47.98
C LEU A 134 7.01 -60.25 47.11
N LEU A 135 6.10 -59.33 47.44
CA LEU A 135 4.80 -59.15 46.79
C LEU A 135 4.96 -58.72 45.32
N PRO A 136 4.09 -59.17 44.40
CA PRO A 136 3.96 -58.56 43.07
C PRO A 136 3.28 -57.20 43.22
N LEU A 137 4.07 -56.13 43.30
CA LEU A 137 3.54 -54.77 43.31
C LEU A 137 2.99 -54.42 41.91
N LEU A 138 1.66 -54.46 41.76
CA LEU A 138 0.96 -54.09 40.52
C LEU A 138 1.07 -52.58 40.27
N LEU A 139 2.18 -52.15 39.68
CA LEU A 139 2.36 -50.83 39.12
C LEU A 139 1.40 -50.63 37.94
N PRO A 140 0.46 -49.67 37.98
CA PRO A 140 -0.36 -49.37 36.83
C PRO A 140 0.50 -48.70 35.75
N LEU A 141 0.47 -49.22 34.52
CA LEU A 141 0.94 -48.46 33.37
C LEU A 141 -0.02 -47.29 33.14
N LEU A 142 0.30 -46.12 33.69
CA LEU A 142 -0.22 -44.88 33.14
C LEU A 142 0.25 -44.78 31.68
N PRO A 143 -0.64 -44.58 30.69
CA PRO A 143 -0.20 -44.20 29.38
C PRO A 143 0.52 -42.85 29.49
N LEU A 144 1.71 -42.73 28.92
CA LEU A 144 2.31 -41.41 28.71
C LEU A 144 1.42 -40.66 27.72
N LEU A 145 0.54 -39.83 28.27
CA LEU A 145 -0.08 -38.73 27.56
C LEU A 145 1.03 -37.75 27.16
N LEU A 146 1.66 -38.04 26.02
CA LEU A 146 2.37 -37.04 25.25
C LEU A 146 1.46 -35.81 25.16
N PRO A 147 1.90 -34.61 25.59
CA PRO A 147 1.09 -33.43 25.44
C PRO A 147 0.73 -33.29 23.95
N PRO A 148 -0.52 -32.99 23.60
CA PRO A 148 -0.91 -32.83 22.21
C PRO A 148 0.04 -31.80 21.57
N ALA A 149 0.68 -32.19 20.46
CA ALA A 149 1.65 -31.34 19.78
C ALA A 149 1.01 -29.96 19.58
N ALA A 150 1.57 -28.94 20.24
CA ALA A 150 0.90 -27.65 20.38
C ALA A 150 0.58 -27.11 18.99
N ALA A 151 -0.72 -27.04 18.66
CA ALA A 151 -1.18 -26.65 17.34
C ALA A 151 -0.56 -25.30 17.01
N ALA A 152 0.27 -25.26 15.96
CA ALA A 152 1.18 -24.15 15.71
C ALA A 152 0.41 -22.83 15.76
N ALA A 153 0.83 -21.95 16.68
CA ALA A 153 0.08 -20.74 16.98
C ALA A 153 -0.18 -19.95 15.69
N ARG A 154 -1.45 -19.65 15.41
CA ARG A 154 -1.80 -18.90 14.21
C ARG A 154 -1.15 -17.51 14.31
N PRO A 155 -0.49 -17.04 13.26
CA PRO A 155 0.28 -15.80 13.33
C PRO A 155 -0.63 -14.58 13.43
N ASN A 156 -0.13 -13.51 14.03
CA ASN A 156 -0.75 -12.20 13.90
C ASN A 156 -0.25 -11.51 12.65
N PHE A 157 -1.04 -10.55 12.15
CA PHE A 157 -0.71 -9.74 10.99
C PHE A 157 -0.82 -8.25 11.33
N VAL A 158 0.26 -7.51 11.09
CA VAL A 158 0.28 -6.04 11.16
C VAL A 158 0.61 -5.52 9.77
N LEU A 159 -0.40 -5.03 9.05
CA LEU A 159 -0.26 -4.39 7.75
C LEU A 159 -0.13 -2.88 7.95
N VAL A 160 1.04 -2.33 7.67
CA VAL A 160 1.33 -0.89 7.73
C VAL A 160 1.35 -0.32 6.31
N LEU A 161 0.48 0.62 6.03
CA LEU A 161 0.36 1.27 4.72
C LEU A 161 0.58 2.78 4.85
N ALA A 162 1.57 3.31 4.15
CA ALA A 162 1.78 4.75 3.96
C ALA A 162 0.91 5.31 2.83
N ASP A 163 0.81 6.63 2.77
CA ASP A 163 0.00 7.39 1.82
C ASP A 163 0.89 8.39 1.06
N ASP A 164 0.96 8.33 -0.27
CA ASP A 164 1.86 9.17 -1.11
C ASP A 164 3.37 9.11 -0.77
N LEU A 165 3.83 7.99 -0.19
CA LEU A 165 5.24 7.75 0.14
C LEU A 165 5.94 7.03 -1.03
N GLY A 166 6.98 7.62 -1.60
CA GLY A 166 7.69 7.07 -2.75
C GLY A 166 8.84 6.13 -2.40
N PHE A 167 9.29 5.36 -3.40
CA PHE A 167 10.39 4.40 -3.30
C PHE A 167 11.66 4.98 -2.67
N GLY A 168 11.99 6.25 -2.98
CA GLY A 168 13.20 6.92 -2.54
C GLY A 168 13.05 7.73 -1.26
N ASP A 169 12.03 7.50 -0.42
CA ASP A 169 11.77 8.31 0.78
C ASP A 169 12.41 7.81 2.08
N LEU A 170 12.73 6.51 2.20
CA LEU A 170 13.35 5.95 3.41
C LEU A 170 14.88 6.06 3.39
N GLY A 171 15.51 6.12 4.57
CA GLY A 171 16.97 6.06 4.69
C GLY A 171 17.55 4.75 4.14
N SER A 172 16.90 3.62 4.43
CA SER A 172 17.19 2.28 3.90
C SER A 172 16.89 2.11 2.40
N TYR A 173 16.33 3.12 1.75
CA TYR A 173 16.16 3.22 0.29
C TYR A 173 16.99 4.37 -0.33
N GLY A 174 17.82 5.04 0.47
CA GLY A 174 18.83 6.00 0.01
C GLY A 174 18.48 7.48 0.17
N HIS A 175 17.41 7.86 0.88
CA HIS A 175 17.08 9.28 1.03
C HIS A 175 18.10 10.01 1.93
N PRO A 176 18.77 11.10 1.46
CA PRO A 176 19.92 11.69 2.15
C PRO A 176 19.58 12.51 3.41
N SER A 177 18.30 12.74 3.71
CA SER A 177 17.86 13.57 4.85
C SER A 177 16.59 13.09 5.55
N SER A 178 16.07 11.90 5.22
CA SER A 178 14.97 11.29 5.99
C SER A 178 15.51 10.71 7.30
N ALA A 179 14.68 10.73 8.35
CA ALA A 179 14.97 10.08 9.62
C ALA A 179 13.92 8.97 9.83
N THR A 180 14.27 7.74 9.47
CA THR A 180 13.37 6.57 9.48
C THR A 180 13.97 5.38 10.26
N PRO A 181 14.51 5.58 11.48
CA PRO A 181 15.24 4.55 12.22
C PRO A 181 14.46 3.25 12.50
N HIS A 182 13.13 3.30 12.65
CA HIS A 182 12.33 2.10 12.90
C HIS A 182 12.08 1.29 11.62
N LEU A 183 11.73 1.94 10.51
CA LEU A 183 11.57 1.33 9.18
C LEU A 183 12.93 0.85 8.62
N ASP A 184 14.00 1.60 8.85
CA ASP A 184 15.36 1.19 8.46
C ASP A 184 15.85 0.03 9.35
N GLY A 185 15.49 0.03 10.63
CA GLY A 185 15.71 -1.10 11.56
C GLY A 185 14.89 -2.34 11.21
N LEU A 186 13.70 -2.20 10.62
CA LEU A 186 12.94 -3.30 10.02
C LEU A 186 13.63 -3.82 8.76
N ALA A 187 14.03 -2.93 7.85
CA ALA A 187 14.71 -3.30 6.61
C ALA A 187 16.05 -4.02 6.86
N ALA A 188 16.75 -3.71 7.97
CA ALA A 188 17.97 -4.37 8.38
C ALA A 188 17.76 -5.72 9.11
N ARG A 189 16.54 -6.02 9.61
CA ARG A 189 16.23 -7.25 10.37
C ARG A 189 15.17 -8.15 9.72
N GLY A 190 14.66 -7.77 8.55
CA GLY A 190 13.66 -8.49 7.77
C GLY A 190 14.03 -8.52 6.29
N LEU A 191 13.07 -8.82 5.43
CA LEU A 191 13.24 -8.88 3.99
C LEU A 191 12.82 -7.55 3.35
N ARG A 192 13.79 -6.78 2.83
CA ARG A 192 13.56 -5.56 2.07
C ARG A 192 13.36 -5.89 0.58
N PHE A 193 12.24 -5.49 0.00
CA PHE A 193 11.98 -5.69 -1.42
C PHE A 193 12.59 -4.55 -2.24
N THR A 194 12.96 -4.84 -3.49
CA THR A 194 13.37 -3.80 -4.46
C THR A 194 12.50 -3.75 -5.70
N ASP A 195 11.61 -4.73 -5.90
CA ASP A 195 10.72 -4.87 -7.06
C ASP A 195 9.27 -5.17 -6.62
N PHE A 196 8.80 -4.43 -5.60
CA PHE A 196 7.43 -4.49 -5.08
C PHE A 196 6.54 -3.39 -5.68
N TYR A 197 5.30 -3.71 -6.05
CA TYR A 197 4.41 -2.80 -6.77
C TYR A 197 3.02 -2.61 -6.16
N SER A 198 2.56 -1.35 -6.13
CA SER A 198 1.13 -1.05 -6.07
C SER A 198 0.43 -1.47 -7.37
N SER A 199 -0.87 -1.81 -7.29
CA SER A 199 -1.68 -2.11 -8.47
C SER A 199 -2.15 -0.86 -9.23
N ALA A 200 -2.06 0.32 -8.61
CA ALA A 200 -2.53 1.59 -9.16
C ALA A 200 -1.73 2.77 -8.61
N ALA A 201 -1.51 3.78 -9.45
CA ALA A 201 -0.81 5.01 -9.06
C ALA A 201 -1.66 6.02 -8.26
N VAL A 202 -2.76 5.58 -7.62
CA VAL A 202 -3.72 6.42 -6.86
C VAL A 202 -4.41 5.63 -5.73
N CYS A 203 -4.76 6.32 -4.64
CA CYS A 203 -5.16 5.75 -3.34
C CYS A 203 -6.35 4.77 -3.34
N SER A 204 -7.58 5.19 -3.73
CA SER A 204 -8.74 4.29 -3.65
C SER A 204 -8.56 3.00 -4.47
N PRO A 205 -8.09 3.05 -5.73
CA PRO A 205 -7.88 1.85 -6.52
C PRO A 205 -6.82 0.88 -5.95
N SER A 206 -5.71 1.39 -5.41
CA SER A 206 -4.65 0.53 -4.84
C SER A 206 -5.05 -0.06 -3.47
N ARG A 207 -5.74 0.71 -2.63
CA ARG A 207 -6.31 0.23 -1.34
C ARG A 207 -7.36 -0.87 -1.56
N ALA A 208 -8.14 -0.78 -2.63
CA ALA A 208 -9.08 -1.84 -3.01
C ALA A 208 -8.35 -3.13 -3.36
N ALA A 209 -7.31 -3.03 -4.20
CA ALA A 209 -6.53 -4.17 -4.67
C ALA A 209 -5.74 -4.86 -3.56
N LEU A 210 -5.15 -4.10 -2.64
CA LEU A 210 -4.45 -4.62 -1.45
C LEU A 210 -5.39 -5.46 -0.59
N LEU A 211 -6.63 -5.00 -0.38
CA LEU A 211 -7.59 -5.69 0.47
C LEU A 211 -8.28 -6.87 -0.21
N THR A 212 -8.40 -6.89 -1.54
CA THR A 212 -9.16 -7.92 -2.29
C THR A 212 -8.31 -8.89 -3.12
N GLY A 213 -7.01 -8.63 -3.28
CA GLY A 213 -6.11 -9.42 -4.14
C GLY A 213 -6.48 -9.39 -5.64
N ARG A 214 -7.19 -8.34 -6.08
CA ARG A 214 -7.79 -8.19 -7.41
C ARG A 214 -7.44 -6.84 -8.02
N PHE A 215 -7.29 -6.77 -9.34
CA PHE A 215 -7.13 -5.48 -10.00
C PHE A 215 -8.39 -4.62 -9.81
N GLN A 216 -8.18 -3.34 -9.51
CA GLN A 216 -9.19 -2.30 -9.30
C GLN A 216 -10.29 -2.25 -10.37
N VAL A 217 -9.97 -2.63 -11.62
CA VAL A 217 -10.92 -2.68 -12.73
C VAL A 217 -11.95 -3.80 -12.56
N ARG A 218 -11.62 -4.93 -11.93
CA ARG A 218 -12.58 -6.00 -11.60
C ARG A 218 -13.55 -5.57 -10.49
N SER A 219 -13.01 -4.93 -9.46
CA SER A 219 -13.76 -4.45 -8.29
C SER A 219 -14.54 -3.15 -8.55
N GLY A 220 -14.47 -2.59 -9.77
CA GLY A 220 -15.19 -1.36 -10.16
C GLY A 220 -14.60 -0.06 -9.63
N ILE A 221 -13.40 -0.07 -9.03
CA ILE A 221 -12.80 1.07 -8.32
C ILE A 221 -11.97 1.92 -9.28
N TYR A 222 -12.66 2.58 -10.20
CA TYR A 222 -12.11 3.47 -11.21
C TYR A 222 -13.22 4.39 -11.76
N PRO A 223 -12.91 5.52 -12.43
CA PRO A 223 -11.61 6.17 -12.55
C PRO A 223 -11.32 7.13 -11.39
N GLY A 224 -10.05 7.34 -11.06
CA GLY A 224 -9.64 8.27 -9.99
C GLY A 224 -9.82 7.70 -8.58
N VAL A 225 -10.29 8.53 -7.66
CA VAL A 225 -10.50 8.19 -6.23
C VAL A 225 -11.91 8.58 -5.78
N PHE A 226 -12.34 8.07 -4.62
CA PHE A 226 -13.63 8.46 -4.03
C PHE A 226 -13.59 9.84 -3.36
N ASP A 227 -14.66 10.60 -3.53
CA ASP A 227 -14.97 11.86 -2.84
C ASP A 227 -15.87 11.67 -1.61
N PRO A 228 -15.91 12.64 -0.66
CA PRO A 228 -16.75 12.60 0.54
C PRO A 228 -18.24 12.34 0.31
N GLY A 229 -18.78 12.76 -0.84
CA GLY A 229 -20.18 12.58 -1.23
C GLY A 229 -20.40 11.47 -2.27
N SER A 230 -19.47 10.53 -2.45
CA SER A 230 -19.59 9.46 -3.46
C SER A 230 -20.78 8.54 -3.19
N ARG A 231 -21.57 8.23 -4.23
CA ARG A 231 -22.66 7.25 -4.16
C ARG A 231 -22.14 5.80 -4.12
N GLY A 232 -20.97 5.54 -4.71
CA GLY A 232 -20.30 4.24 -4.69
C GLY A 232 -19.24 4.09 -3.59
N GLY A 233 -18.69 2.88 -3.50
CA GLY A 233 -17.62 2.46 -2.62
C GLY A 233 -17.12 1.07 -3.05
N LEU A 234 -16.32 0.39 -2.23
CA LEU A 234 -15.99 -1.03 -2.46
C LEU A 234 -17.27 -1.89 -2.34
N PRO A 235 -17.70 -2.61 -3.39
CA PRO A 235 -18.91 -3.42 -3.34
C PRO A 235 -18.86 -4.47 -2.23
N LEU A 236 -19.96 -4.67 -1.52
CA LEU A 236 -20.13 -5.71 -0.48
C LEU A 236 -20.19 -7.14 -1.05
N SER A 237 -19.86 -7.31 -2.33
CA SER A 237 -19.68 -8.59 -3.03
C SER A 237 -18.21 -8.93 -3.30
N GLU A 238 -17.31 -7.95 -3.14
CA GLU A 238 -15.87 -8.21 -3.09
C GLU A 238 -15.53 -8.73 -1.70
N VAL A 239 -14.66 -9.74 -1.60
CA VAL A 239 -14.24 -10.31 -0.30
C VAL A 239 -12.87 -9.79 0.07
N THR A 240 -12.77 -9.20 1.25
CA THR A 240 -11.53 -8.62 1.78
C THR A 240 -10.71 -9.61 2.61
N VAL A 241 -9.40 -9.36 2.73
CA VAL A 241 -8.50 -10.10 3.62
C VAL A 241 -8.96 -10.06 5.09
N ALA A 242 -9.64 -8.98 5.51
CA ALA A 242 -10.23 -8.88 6.84
C ALA A 242 -11.37 -9.90 7.04
N GLU A 243 -12.25 -10.08 6.06
CA GLU A 243 -13.31 -11.09 6.12
C GLU A 243 -12.77 -12.52 6.09
N VAL A 244 -11.77 -12.80 5.24
CA VAL A 244 -11.12 -14.12 5.17
C VAL A 244 -10.51 -14.51 6.53
N LEU A 245 -9.80 -13.58 7.17
CA LEU A 245 -9.19 -13.81 8.49
C LEU A 245 -10.23 -13.87 9.61
N LYS A 246 -11.24 -13.00 9.60
CA LYS A 246 -12.36 -13.04 10.56
C LYS A 246 -13.16 -14.33 10.48
N ALA A 247 -13.33 -14.90 9.29
CA ALA A 247 -13.92 -16.24 9.12
C ALA A 247 -13.09 -17.36 9.76
N GLN A 248 -11.78 -17.16 9.98
CA GLN A 248 -10.93 -18.05 10.78
C GLN A 248 -10.96 -17.73 12.30
N GLY A 249 -11.70 -16.71 12.73
CA GLY A 249 -11.75 -16.25 14.12
C GLY A 249 -10.59 -15.34 14.52
N TYR A 250 -10.00 -14.60 13.58
CA TYR A 250 -9.11 -13.49 13.92
C TYR A 250 -9.93 -12.31 14.44
N ALA A 251 -9.38 -11.57 15.41
CA ALA A 251 -9.85 -10.23 15.73
C ALA A 251 -9.32 -9.25 14.67
N THR A 252 -10.14 -8.32 14.19
CA THR A 252 -9.78 -7.45 13.05
C THR A 252 -9.96 -5.97 13.37
N ALA A 253 -8.91 -5.17 13.23
CA ALA A 253 -8.94 -3.73 13.46
C ALA A 253 -8.33 -2.94 12.30
N MET A 254 -8.94 -1.80 11.97
CA MET A 254 -8.40 -0.82 11.04
C MET A 254 -8.18 0.53 11.72
N VAL A 255 -7.09 1.21 11.35
CA VAL A 255 -6.72 2.53 11.84
C VAL A 255 -6.41 3.43 10.65
N GLY A 256 -6.86 4.70 10.70
CA GLY A 256 -6.51 5.72 9.71
C GLY A 256 -7.40 5.79 8.47
N LYS A 257 -6.79 5.87 7.27
CA LYS A 257 -7.45 6.21 6.00
C LYS A 257 -8.09 5.00 5.32
N TRP A 258 -9.41 5.00 5.24
CA TRP A 258 -10.18 4.00 4.48
C TRP A 258 -10.14 4.25 2.97
N HIS A 259 -10.75 5.36 2.53
CA HIS A 259 -10.81 5.82 1.15
C HIS A 259 -11.45 4.87 0.13
N LEU A 260 -12.33 3.96 0.58
CA LEU A 260 -13.09 3.02 -0.25
C LEU A 260 -14.60 3.29 -0.21
N GLY A 261 -14.97 4.55 -0.04
CA GLY A 261 -16.34 5.05 -0.04
C GLY A 261 -16.99 5.11 1.35
N VAL A 262 -18.05 5.91 1.44
CA VAL A 262 -18.92 6.00 2.63
C VAL A 262 -20.28 5.37 2.30
N GLY A 263 -20.92 5.83 1.21
CA GLY A 263 -22.21 5.31 0.76
C GLY A 263 -23.40 5.76 1.62
N VAL A 264 -24.57 5.23 1.27
CA VAL A 264 -25.82 5.53 2.00
C VAL A 264 -25.71 4.98 3.42
N ASN A 265 -25.92 5.84 4.42
CA ASN A 265 -25.85 5.49 5.85
C ASN A 265 -24.51 4.82 6.27
N GLY A 266 -23.41 5.07 5.56
CA GLY A 266 -22.12 4.45 5.86
C GLY A 266 -21.97 3.01 5.34
N SER A 267 -22.79 2.58 4.38
CA SER A 267 -22.83 1.20 3.83
C SER A 267 -21.49 0.63 3.36
N PHE A 268 -20.49 1.46 3.06
CA PHE A 268 -19.16 1.04 2.60
C PHE A 268 -18.04 1.26 3.64
N LEU A 269 -18.36 1.62 4.89
CA LEU A 269 -17.36 1.78 5.96
C LEU A 269 -16.69 0.44 6.35
N PRO A 270 -15.47 0.45 6.92
CA PRO A 270 -14.69 -0.77 7.22
C PRO A 270 -15.44 -1.86 8.01
N THR A 271 -16.38 -1.49 8.88
CA THR A 271 -17.19 -2.45 9.66
C THR A 271 -18.14 -3.30 8.83
N HIS A 272 -18.39 -2.93 7.57
CA HIS A 272 -19.13 -3.72 6.59
C HIS A 272 -18.22 -4.52 5.66
N GLN A 273 -16.90 -4.36 5.80
CA GLN A 273 -15.84 -4.97 4.99
C GLN A 273 -14.83 -5.67 5.92
N GLY A 274 -15.35 -6.62 6.70
CA GLY A 274 -14.58 -7.44 7.64
C GLY A 274 -14.35 -6.86 9.03
N PHE A 275 -13.82 -5.64 9.15
CA PHE A 275 -13.22 -5.15 10.39
C PHE A 275 -14.19 -5.10 11.61
N ASP A 276 -13.77 -5.60 12.78
CA ASP A 276 -14.52 -5.52 14.05
C ASP A 276 -14.44 -4.13 14.68
N HIS A 277 -13.30 -3.45 14.49
CA HIS A 277 -13.00 -2.14 15.05
C HIS A 277 -12.41 -1.22 13.98
N PHE A 278 -12.87 0.04 13.96
CA PHE A 278 -12.30 1.09 13.11
C PHE A 278 -12.14 2.39 13.90
N LEU A 279 -10.95 2.99 13.84
CA LEU A 279 -10.69 4.35 14.32
C LEU A 279 -9.95 5.13 13.23
N GLY A 280 -10.66 5.99 12.51
CA GLY A 280 -10.12 6.51 11.26
C GLY A 280 -10.94 7.57 10.54
N VAL A 281 -10.41 8.01 9.40
CA VAL A 281 -11.04 8.97 8.49
C VAL A 281 -11.46 8.22 7.22
N PRO A 282 -12.66 8.44 6.68
CA PRO A 282 -13.21 7.57 5.64
C PRO A 282 -12.63 7.81 4.24
N TYR A 283 -11.79 8.83 4.05
CA TYR A 283 -11.19 9.28 2.79
C TYR A 283 -9.93 10.13 3.07
N SER A 284 -9.25 10.71 2.06
CA SER A 284 -8.03 11.52 2.28
C SER A 284 -8.27 12.74 3.18
N HIS A 285 -7.27 13.14 3.96
CA HIS A 285 -7.43 14.25 4.91
C HIS A 285 -7.39 15.66 4.29
N ASP A 286 -7.06 15.79 3.01
CA ASP A 286 -7.29 17.00 2.21
C ASP A 286 -8.68 17.09 1.57
N GLN A 287 -9.52 16.06 1.66
CA GLN A 287 -10.91 16.11 1.16
C GLN A 287 -11.85 16.76 2.19
N GLY A 288 -11.42 17.91 2.73
CA GLY A 288 -12.09 18.74 3.73
C GLY A 288 -11.37 20.07 3.94
N PRO A 289 -12.08 21.18 4.28
CA PRO A 289 -11.48 22.51 4.39
C PRO A 289 -10.50 22.62 5.57
N CYS A 290 -9.21 22.72 5.26
CA CYS A 290 -8.11 22.67 6.24
C CYS A 290 -7.48 24.03 6.58
N GLN A 291 -7.86 25.12 5.92
CA GLN A 291 -7.15 26.42 6.02
C GLN A 291 -7.11 27.03 7.43
N ASN A 292 -8.05 26.65 8.30
CA ASN A 292 -8.11 27.08 9.70
C ASN A 292 -7.59 26.01 10.67
N LEU A 293 -7.31 24.80 10.18
CA LEU A 293 -6.79 23.69 10.98
C LEU A 293 -5.30 23.86 11.21
N THR A 294 -4.86 23.47 12.40
CA THR A 294 -3.45 23.43 12.78
C THR A 294 -2.87 22.08 12.33
N CYS A 295 -1.85 22.12 11.47
CA CYS A 295 -1.13 20.94 11.02
C CYS A 295 0.15 20.69 11.84
N PHE A 296 0.78 21.72 12.40
CA PHE A 296 1.89 21.56 13.33
C PHE A 296 1.67 22.45 14.56
N PRO A 297 1.77 21.93 15.79
CA PRO A 297 1.56 22.73 17.00
C PRO A 297 2.69 23.76 17.20
N PRO A 298 2.46 24.85 17.95
CA PRO A 298 1.23 25.13 18.70
C PRO A 298 0.06 25.60 17.83
N ASP A 299 0.29 26.36 16.74
CA ASP A 299 -0.79 26.85 15.87
C ASP A 299 -0.41 27.06 14.39
N ILE A 300 0.59 26.33 13.88
CA ILE A 300 0.99 26.43 12.46
C ILE A 300 -0.09 25.78 11.59
N LYS A 301 -0.77 26.62 10.80
CA LYS A 301 -1.87 26.21 9.93
C LYS A 301 -1.41 25.33 8.77
N CYS A 302 -2.32 24.50 8.30
CA CYS A 302 -2.10 23.63 7.15
C CYS A 302 -1.71 24.43 5.89
N PHE A 303 -0.75 23.93 5.14
CA PHE A 303 -0.18 24.65 4.00
C PHE A 303 -1.11 24.62 2.78
N GLY A 304 -1.36 25.77 2.15
CA GLY A 304 -2.20 25.88 0.96
C GLY A 304 -3.69 25.72 1.27
N THR A 305 -4.46 25.20 0.32
CA THR A 305 -5.90 24.97 0.46
C THR A 305 -6.27 23.53 0.07
N CYS A 306 -6.73 22.77 1.05
CA CYS A 306 -7.47 21.52 0.86
C CYS A 306 -8.87 21.79 0.28
N ASP A 307 -9.66 20.74 0.01
CA ASP A 307 -10.95 20.85 -0.66
C ASP A 307 -11.93 21.81 0.02
N GLN A 308 -12.64 22.59 -0.80
CA GLN A 308 -13.57 23.62 -0.36
C GLN A 308 -15.01 23.28 -0.78
N GLY A 309 -16.00 23.81 -0.07
CA GLY A 309 -17.42 23.54 -0.34
C GLY A 309 -17.90 22.15 0.11
N VAL A 310 -17.08 21.42 0.88
CA VAL A 310 -17.40 20.11 1.48
C VAL A 310 -17.41 20.19 3.01
N VAL A 311 -17.90 19.13 3.67
CA VAL A 311 -17.89 19.00 5.14
C VAL A 311 -16.47 19.05 5.74
N PRO A 312 -16.29 19.59 6.96
CA PRO A 312 -15.03 19.43 7.69
C PRO A 312 -14.71 17.95 7.92
N LEU A 313 -13.43 17.59 7.98
CA LEU A 313 -12.99 16.19 7.97
C LEU A 313 -13.43 15.42 9.24
N PRO A 314 -14.20 14.32 9.14
CA PRO A 314 -14.64 13.57 10.31
C PRO A 314 -13.63 12.49 10.74
N LEU A 315 -13.49 12.32 12.05
CA LEU A 315 -12.93 11.13 12.68
C LEU A 315 -14.08 10.22 13.13
N LEU A 316 -14.07 8.95 12.72
CA LEU A 316 -15.05 7.95 13.11
C LEU A 316 -14.47 6.95 14.11
N TRP A 317 -15.32 6.57 15.07
CA TRP A 317 -15.23 5.30 15.79
C TRP A 317 -16.30 4.35 15.24
N ASN A 318 -15.88 3.26 14.60
CA ASN A 318 -16.72 2.34 13.84
C ASN A 318 -17.58 3.08 12.79
N GLN A 319 -18.82 3.44 13.13
CA GLN A 319 -19.76 4.16 12.25
C GLN A 319 -20.15 5.55 12.79
N THR A 320 -19.71 5.87 14.02
CA THR A 320 -20.07 7.10 14.73
C THR A 320 -18.98 8.16 14.55
N ILE A 321 -19.34 9.34 14.08
CA ILE A 321 -18.42 10.49 14.02
C ILE A 321 -18.18 11.00 15.44
N ILE A 322 -16.94 10.95 15.92
CA ILE A 322 -16.54 11.38 17.27
C ILE A 322 -15.89 12.77 17.29
N GLN A 323 -15.33 13.24 16.18
CA GLN A 323 -14.74 14.58 16.06
C GLN A 323 -14.92 15.10 14.63
N GLN A 324 -15.31 16.36 14.47
CA GLN A 324 -15.45 17.00 13.16
C GLN A 324 -15.30 18.53 13.30
N PRO A 325 -14.31 19.20 12.67
CA PRO A 325 -13.13 18.61 12.03
C PRO A 325 -12.27 17.82 13.02
N VAL A 326 -11.50 16.86 12.51
CA VAL A 326 -10.44 16.19 13.29
C VAL A 326 -9.33 17.16 13.70
N SER A 327 -8.67 16.89 14.84
CA SER A 327 -7.43 17.56 15.23
C SER A 327 -6.22 16.78 14.73
N PHE A 328 -5.48 17.33 13.76
CA PHE A 328 -4.32 16.65 13.17
C PHE A 328 -3.18 16.37 14.16
N PRO A 329 -2.76 17.28 15.07
CA PRO A 329 -1.67 17.01 16.01
C PRO A 329 -1.99 15.92 17.05
N ASP A 330 -3.28 15.64 17.29
CA ASP A 330 -3.73 14.60 18.23
C ASP A 330 -3.98 13.25 17.54
N LEU A 331 -4.04 13.23 16.21
CA LEU A 331 -4.60 12.12 15.42
C LEU A 331 -3.74 10.86 15.48
N VAL A 332 -2.44 10.99 15.23
CA VAL A 332 -1.50 9.86 15.28
C VAL A 332 -1.24 9.38 16.72
N PRO A 333 -1.08 10.25 17.74
CA PRO A 333 -1.09 9.82 19.14
C PRO A 333 -2.32 8.97 19.53
N LEU A 334 -3.51 9.34 19.04
CA LEU A 334 -4.74 8.58 19.26
C LEU A 334 -4.74 7.22 18.53
N TYR A 335 -4.26 7.18 17.28
CA TYR A 335 -4.10 5.96 16.49
C TYR A 335 -3.10 4.97 17.11
N ASN A 336 -1.97 5.47 17.60
CA ASN A 336 -0.96 4.65 18.28
C ASN A 336 -1.51 4.11 19.60
N LYS A 337 -2.19 4.93 20.41
CA LYS A 337 -2.87 4.48 21.63
C LYS A 337 -3.86 3.35 21.36
N PHE A 338 -4.75 3.51 20.38
CA PHE A 338 -5.70 2.46 20.01
C PHE A 338 -4.99 1.17 19.53
N SER A 339 -3.96 1.31 18.69
CA SER A 339 -3.22 0.17 18.15
C SER A 339 -2.53 -0.65 19.25
N ARG A 340 -1.87 0.02 20.20
CA ARG A 340 -1.24 -0.63 21.37
C ARG A 340 -2.29 -1.28 22.28
N ASN A 341 -3.44 -0.64 22.50
CA ASN A 341 -4.55 -1.23 23.26
C ASN A 341 -5.10 -2.49 22.57
N PHE A 342 -5.30 -2.47 21.24
CA PHE A 342 -5.82 -3.61 20.48
C PHE A 342 -4.86 -4.81 20.49
N ILE A 343 -3.56 -4.59 20.28
CA ILE A 343 -2.53 -5.63 20.40
C ILE A 343 -2.55 -6.26 21.80
N THR A 344 -2.59 -5.42 22.85
CA THR A 344 -2.62 -5.86 24.25
C THR A 344 -3.89 -6.63 24.60
N TYR A 345 -5.05 -6.20 24.10
CA TYR A 345 -6.33 -6.89 24.27
C TYR A 345 -6.32 -8.28 23.61
N CYS A 346 -5.76 -8.40 22.41
CA CYS A 346 -5.65 -9.68 21.70
C CYS A 346 -4.68 -10.62 22.42
N ALA A 347 -3.54 -10.12 22.89
CA ALA A 347 -2.57 -10.87 23.68
C ALA A 347 -3.21 -11.46 24.96
N GLN A 348 -3.90 -10.62 25.74
CA GLN A 348 -4.58 -11.03 26.99
C GLN A 348 -5.67 -12.08 26.79
N ARG A 349 -6.19 -12.24 25.57
CA ARG A 349 -7.24 -13.22 25.22
C ARG A 349 -6.76 -14.39 24.36
N GLY A 350 -5.47 -14.42 23.99
CA GLY A 350 -4.92 -15.43 23.09
C GLY A 350 -5.54 -15.41 21.69
N LEU A 351 -6.02 -14.25 21.24
CA LEU A 351 -6.65 -14.09 19.93
C LEU A 351 -5.60 -13.77 18.85
N PRO A 352 -5.55 -14.51 17.73
CA PRO A 352 -4.81 -14.06 16.56
C PRO A 352 -5.51 -12.82 15.97
N PHE A 353 -4.76 -11.88 15.41
CA PHE A 353 -5.33 -10.62 14.94
C PHE A 353 -4.78 -10.11 13.61
N LEU A 354 -5.62 -9.32 12.91
CA LEU A 354 -5.22 -8.41 11.86
C LEU A 354 -5.32 -6.97 12.39
N LEU A 355 -4.21 -6.23 12.34
CA LEU A 355 -4.20 -4.79 12.47
C LEU A 355 -3.80 -4.17 11.13
N TYR A 356 -4.70 -3.41 10.52
CA TYR A 356 -4.44 -2.62 9.31
C TYR A 356 -4.24 -1.15 9.70
N TYR A 357 -2.98 -0.74 9.80
CA TYR A 357 -2.56 0.64 10.08
C TYR A 357 -2.38 1.38 8.75
N ALA A 358 -3.46 1.98 8.26
CA ALA A 358 -3.49 2.74 7.02
C ALA A 358 -3.26 4.22 7.30
N SER A 359 -2.01 4.66 7.31
CA SER A 359 -1.61 6.01 7.68
C SER A 359 -2.22 7.09 6.79
N HIS A 360 -2.30 8.32 7.31
CA HIS A 360 -2.44 9.56 6.52
C HIS A 360 -1.08 10.11 6.10
N HIS A 361 -0.01 9.73 6.81
CA HIS A 361 1.35 10.12 6.46
C HIS A 361 1.82 9.28 5.27
N THR A 362 2.40 9.87 4.23
CA THR A 362 2.88 11.25 4.07
C THR A 362 2.06 12.06 3.05
N HIS A 363 0.73 11.95 3.06
CA HIS A 363 -0.15 12.65 2.12
C HIS A 363 -0.33 14.14 2.51
N TYR A 364 -0.69 14.95 1.52
CA TYR A 364 -0.98 16.36 1.72
C TYR A 364 -2.31 16.56 2.49
N PRO A 365 -2.44 17.60 3.36
CA PRO A 365 -1.37 18.45 3.87
C PRO A 365 -0.51 17.71 4.91
N GLN A 366 0.81 17.95 4.86
CA GLN A 366 1.71 17.42 5.89
C GLN A 366 1.34 17.99 7.27
N PHE A 367 1.30 17.14 8.28
CA PHE A 367 1.03 17.47 9.69
C PHE A 367 1.91 16.61 10.61
N ALA A 368 2.06 17.01 11.88
CA ALA A 368 2.66 16.17 12.92
C ALA A 368 2.25 16.63 14.33
N SER A 369 2.33 15.73 15.31
CA SER A 369 2.20 16.06 16.73
C SER A 369 3.41 16.84 17.29
N GLN A 370 3.30 17.27 18.54
CA GLN A 370 4.28 18.15 19.20
C GLN A 370 5.66 17.51 19.41
N GLU A 371 5.76 16.18 19.36
CA GLU A 371 7.04 15.47 19.47
C GLU A 371 7.91 15.66 18.22
N TYR A 372 7.31 15.48 17.04
CA TYR A 372 7.98 15.42 15.73
C TYR A 372 7.99 16.74 14.95
N ALA A 373 7.09 17.67 15.25
CA ALA A 373 7.02 18.96 14.56
C ALA A 373 8.33 19.78 14.67
N GLY A 374 8.88 20.18 13.53
CA GLY A 374 10.11 20.99 13.45
C GLY A 374 11.39 20.24 13.83
N ARG A 375 11.40 18.90 13.77
CA ARG A 375 12.57 18.07 14.14
C ARG A 375 13.39 17.63 12.93
N SER A 376 12.75 17.43 11.79
CA SER A 376 13.35 16.75 10.64
C SER A 376 14.16 17.68 9.76
N ARG A 377 15.33 17.22 9.32
CA ARG A 377 16.17 17.92 8.33
C ARG A 377 15.50 18.04 6.95
N ARG A 378 14.43 17.28 6.72
CA ARG A 378 13.58 17.33 5.52
C ARG A 378 12.31 18.18 5.73
N GLY A 379 12.22 18.94 6.82
CA GLY A 379 11.12 19.87 7.09
C GLY A 379 9.75 19.17 7.19
N PRO A 380 8.64 19.84 6.81
CA PRO A 380 7.29 19.35 7.08
C PRO A 380 6.95 17.94 6.56
N PHE A 381 7.47 17.53 5.40
CA PHE A 381 7.32 16.13 4.93
C PHE A 381 8.14 15.17 5.80
N GLY A 382 9.35 15.59 6.17
CA GLY A 382 10.21 14.83 7.07
C GLY A 382 9.70 14.70 8.50
N ASP A 383 8.93 15.68 9.00
CA ASP A 383 8.30 15.63 10.32
C ASP A 383 7.15 14.61 10.33
N ALA A 384 6.29 14.63 9.29
CA ALA A 384 5.23 13.63 9.08
C ALA A 384 5.81 12.21 8.89
N LEU A 385 6.90 12.08 8.11
CA LEU A 385 7.60 10.80 7.93
C LEU A 385 8.23 10.29 9.24
N ALA A 386 8.81 11.17 10.06
CA ALA A 386 9.38 10.79 11.35
C ALA A 386 8.29 10.36 12.36
N GLU A 387 7.12 11.00 12.35
CA GLU A 387 5.97 10.57 13.16
C GLU A 387 5.42 9.21 12.70
N PHE A 388 5.38 8.95 11.39
CA PHE A 388 5.00 7.66 10.83
C PHE A 388 5.99 6.56 11.24
N ASP A 389 7.30 6.82 11.14
CA ASP A 389 8.34 5.91 11.58
C ASP A 389 8.26 5.63 13.10
N GLY A 390 8.07 6.67 13.92
CA GLY A 390 7.82 6.53 15.36
C GLY A 390 6.56 5.72 15.70
N SER A 391 5.52 5.79 14.85
CA SER A 391 4.32 4.97 14.97
C SER A 391 4.64 3.48 14.74
N VAL A 392 5.46 3.17 13.74
CA VAL A 392 5.98 1.80 13.51
C VAL A 392 6.84 1.32 14.68
N GLY A 393 7.63 2.21 15.28
CA GLY A 393 8.34 1.95 16.53
C GLY A 393 7.41 1.57 17.69
N GLN A 394 6.30 2.30 17.88
CA GLN A 394 5.30 2.01 18.91
C GLN A 394 4.52 0.71 18.66
N LEU A 395 4.27 0.33 17.41
CA LEU A 395 3.70 -0.96 17.05
C LEU A 395 4.65 -2.11 17.42
N LEU A 396 5.92 -2.01 17.04
CA LEU A 396 6.96 -2.99 17.41
C LEU A 396 7.12 -3.12 18.92
N GLN A 397 7.18 -2.00 19.64
CA GLN A 397 7.25 -1.99 21.10
C GLN A 397 6.06 -2.75 21.72
N ALA A 398 4.82 -2.54 21.25
CA ALA A 398 3.66 -3.24 21.79
C ALA A 398 3.65 -4.75 21.46
N LEU A 399 4.22 -5.17 20.32
CA LEU A 399 4.42 -6.59 20.01
C LEU A 399 5.46 -7.22 20.94
N GLN A 400 6.54 -6.49 21.28
CA GLN A 400 7.58 -6.94 22.21
C GLN A 400 7.08 -6.98 23.66
N GLU A 401 6.43 -5.93 24.14
CA GLU A 401 5.84 -5.83 25.49
C GLU A 401 4.82 -6.93 25.79
N ASN A 402 4.11 -7.42 24.77
CA ASN A 402 3.14 -8.51 24.89
C ASN A 402 3.71 -9.90 24.50
N GLY A 403 5.00 -10.01 24.17
CA GLY A 403 5.63 -11.29 23.78
C GLY A 403 5.17 -11.87 22.43
N LEU A 404 4.55 -11.05 21.58
CA LEU A 404 3.91 -11.45 20.32
C LEU A 404 4.82 -11.35 19.08
N GLU A 405 5.95 -10.64 19.17
CA GLU A 405 6.82 -10.33 18.02
C GLU A 405 7.22 -11.59 17.21
N ASN A 406 7.66 -12.66 17.88
CA ASN A 406 8.05 -13.93 17.23
C ASN A 406 6.87 -14.69 16.57
N ASN A 407 5.63 -14.30 16.82
CA ASN A 407 4.42 -14.86 16.19
C ASN A 407 3.65 -13.81 15.37
N THR A 408 4.32 -12.74 14.91
CA THR A 408 3.68 -11.66 14.16
C THR A 408 4.44 -11.36 12.88
N LEU A 409 3.73 -11.42 11.74
CA LEU A 409 4.19 -10.81 10.50
C LEU A 409 3.81 -9.32 10.49
N LEU A 410 4.82 -8.45 10.54
CA LEU A 410 4.66 -7.04 10.20
C LEU A 410 5.07 -6.86 8.73
N PHE A 411 4.16 -6.35 7.91
CA PHE A 411 4.42 -5.99 6.52
C PHE A 411 4.17 -4.50 6.33
N PHE A 412 5.16 -3.78 5.82
CA PHE A 412 5.09 -2.35 5.54
C PHE A 412 5.16 -2.10 4.02
N THR A 413 4.34 -1.18 3.50
CA THR A 413 4.51 -0.58 2.16
C THR A 413 3.75 0.77 2.00
N SER A 414 3.65 1.31 0.79
CA SER A 414 2.88 2.51 0.39
C SER A 414 1.72 2.17 -0.55
N ASP A 415 0.73 3.04 -0.68
CA ASP A 415 -0.42 2.84 -1.57
C ASP A 415 -0.20 3.34 -3.00
N ASN A 416 0.67 4.33 -3.20
CA ASN A 416 1.18 4.79 -4.49
C ASN A 416 2.45 5.64 -4.31
N GLY A 417 3.22 5.78 -5.40
CA GLY A 417 4.35 6.69 -5.50
C GLY A 417 4.02 8.16 -5.20
N PRO A 418 5.04 9.05 -5.16
CA PRO A 418 4.93 10.32 -4.46
C PRO A 418 4.20 11.40 -5.25
N SER A 419 3.52 12.28 -4.51
CA SER A 419 2.83 13.45 -5.04
C SER A 419 3.82 14.62 -5.27
N THR A 420 4.67 14.51 -6.29
CA THR A 420 5.75 15.48 -6.57
C THR A 420 5.22 16.90 -6.84
N MET A 421 3.95 17.06 -7.22
CA MET A 421 3.27 18.36 -7.31
C MET A 421 3.29 19.18 -6.02
N ARG A 422 3.57 18.54 -4.86
CA ARG A 422 3.72 19.20 -3.57
C ARG A 422 5.17 19.70 -3.33
N MET A 423 6.05 19.56 -4.31
CA MET A 423 7.46 20.02 -4.30
C MET A 423 8.18 19.51 -3.04
N ALA A 424 8.89 20.37 -2.30
CA ALA A 424 9.56 20.02 -1.04
C ALA A 424 8.62 19.62 0.12
N ARG A 425 7.30 19.57 -0.09
CA ARG A 425 6.29 19.01 0.83
C ARG A 425 5.70 17.68 0.31
N GLY A 426 6.32 17.07 -0.70
CA GLY A 426 6.00 15.75 -1.23
C GLY A 426 7.16 14.75 -1.08
N GLY A 427 6.86 13.50 -1.45
CA GLY A 427 7.81 12.39 -1.43
C GLY A 427 8.79 12.39 -2.60
N SER A 428 9.59 11.32 -2.68
CA SER A 428 10.68 11.13 -3.63
C SER A 428 10.61 9.74 -4.26
N SER A 429 10.66 9.68 -5.58
CA SER A 429 10.81 8.43 -6.34
C SER A 429 12.27 7.91 -6.34
N GLY A 430 13.19 8.67 -5.74
CA GLY A 430 14.61 8.35 -5.73
C GLY A 430 15.21 8.50 -7.12
N HIS A 431 15.55 7.37 -7.74
CA HIS A 431 16.04 7.29 -9.11
C HIS A 431 14.94 6.89 -10.12
N LEU A 432 13.74 6.57 -9.66
CA LEU A 432 12.65 6.09 -10.53
C LEU A 432 11.88 7.25 -11.18
N LYS A 433 11.32 6.99 -12.36
CA LYS A 433 10.70 8.00 -13.21
C LYS A 433 9.30 8.40 -12.73
N CYS A 434 9.03 9.70 -12.68
CA CYS A 434 7.75 10.30 -12.28
C CYS A 434 7.24 9.86 -10.90
N GLY A 435 5.93 9.93 -10.68
CA GLY A 435 5.29 9.70 -9.38
C GLY A 435 3.79 9.43 -9.48
N LYS A 436 3.03 9.87 -8.47
CA LYS A 436 1.58 9.64 -8.35
C LYS A 436 0.83 9.94 -9.64
N GLY A 437 -0.08 9.04 -9.99
CA GLY A 437 -0.93 9.10 -11.18
C GLY A 437 -0.29 8.65 -12.51
N THR A 438 0.97 8.20 -12.53
CA THR A 438 1.62 7.68 -13.76
C THR A 438 1.93 6.18 -13.66
N THR A 439 2.02 5.50 -14.80
CA THR A 439 2.44 4.08 -14.90
C THR A 439 3.95 3.89 -15.09
N TYR A 440 4.73 4.96 -14.94
CA TYR A 440 6.18 4.90 -14.77
C TYR A 440 6.55 4.31 -13.41
N GLU A 441 7.79 3.83 -13.26
CA GLU A 441 8.24 3.11 -12.07
C GLU A 441 8.05 3.91 -10.77
N GLY A 442 8.35 5.21 -10.78
CA GLY A 442 8.22 6.06 -9.61
C GLY A 442 6.78 6.28 -9.14
N GLY A 443 5.78 5.96 -9.97
CA GLY A 443 4.36 6.08 -9.63
C GLY A 443 3.70 4.82 -9.06
N MET A 444 4.34 3.65 -9.19
CA MET A 444 3.75 2.36 -8.81
C MET A 444 4.72 1.33 -8.19
N ARG A 445 6.04 1.55 -8.23
CA ARG A 445 7.01 0.73 -7.49
C ARG A 445 7.23 1.35 -6.11
N GLU A 446 6.89 0.62 -5.07
CA GLU A 446 6.78 1.14 -3.71
C GLU A 446 7.88 0.56 -2.80
N PRO A 447 8.29 1.27 -1.72
CA PRO A 447 9.13 0.64 -0.72
C PRO A 447 8.32 -0.44 0.00
N ALA A 448 8.90 -1.61 0.24
CA ALA A 448 8.26 -2.65 1.03
C ALA A 448 9.24 -3.44 1.92
N VAL A 449 8.78 -3.81 3.11
CA VAL A 449 9.56 -4.58 4.09
C VAL A 449 8.66 -5.59 4.79
N ALA A 450 9.08 -6.85 4.84
CA ALA A 450 8.43 -7.90 5.62
C ALA A 450 9.31 -8.32 6.80
N TYR A 451 8.74 -8.37 8.01
CA TYR A 451 9.45 -8.65 9.25
C TYR A 451 8.69 -9.67 10.10
N TRP A 452 9.39 -10.75 10.45
CA TRP A 452 8.91 -11.78 11.37
C TRP A 452 10.14 -12.54 11.94
N PRO A 453 10.62 -12.19 13.14
CA PRO A 453 11.81 -12.79 13.72
C PRO A 453 11.76 -14.32 13.83
N GLY A 454 12.88 -14.99 13.54
CA GLY A 454 12.98 -16.45 13.53
C GLY A 454 12.21 -17.15 12.40
N ARG A 455 11.59 -16.40 11.47
CA ARG A 455 10.78 -16.94 10.37
C ARG A 455 11.17 -16.35 9.01
N ILE A 456 11.35 -15.03 8.94
CA ILE A 456 11.91 -14.33 7.79
C ILE A 456 13.40 -14.10 8.05
N ALA A 457 14.25 -14.43 7.08
CA ALA A 457 15.68 -14.15 7.14
C ALA A 457 15.95 -12.67 6.79
N PRO A 458 16.85 -11.96 7.50
CA PRO A 458 17.27 -10.62 7.11
C PRO A 458 17.92 -10.62 5.72
N GLY A 459 17.51 -9.73 4.83
CA GLY A 459 18.05 -9.69 3.47
C GLY A 459 17.35 -8.71 2.52
N VAL A 460 17.74 -8.80 1.24
CA VAL A 460 17.14 -8.02 0.14
C VAL A 460 16.61 -9.00 -0.91
N THR A 461 15.46 -8.71 -1.51
CA THR A 461 14.91 -9.48 -2.63
C THR A 461 14.62 -8.62 -3.86
N HIS A 462 14.88 -9.23 -5.02
CA HIS A 462 14.59 -8.74 -6.37
C HIS A 462 13.45 -9.53 -7.03
N GLU A 463 12.88 -10.50 -6.30
CA GLU A 463 11.71 -11.27 -6.74
C GLU A 463 10.48 -10.34 -6.84
N LEU A 464 9.75 -10.44 -7.95
CA LEU A 464 8.58 -9.60 -8.22
C LEU A 464 7.45 -9.87 -7.20
N ALA A 465 6.90 -8.80 -6.62
CA ALA A 465 5.79 -8.85 -5.69
C ALA A 465 4.88 -7.63 -5.84
N SER A 466 3.66 -7.69 -5.30
CA SER A 466 2.69 -6.61 -5.38
C SER A 466 1.76 -6.54 -4.16
N THR A 467 1.12 -5.38 -3.94
CA THR A 467 -0.01 -5.23 -3.01
C THR A 467 -1.13 -6.25 -3.26
N LEU A 468 -1.32 -6.68 -4.53
CA LEU A 468 -2.25 -7.76 -4.90
C LEU A 468 -1.96 -9.08 -4.16
N ASP A 469 -0.70 -9.35 -3.83
CA ASP A 469 -0.24 -10.62 -3.26
C ASP A 469 -0.55 -10.71 -1.74
N ILE A 470 -0.99 -9.62 -1.11
CA ILE A 470 -1.26 -9.55 0.34
C ILE A 470 -2.40 -10.49 0.75
N LEU A 471 -3.58 -10.40 0.13
CA LEU A 471 -4.71 -11.29 0.47
C LEU A 471 -4.34 -12.79 0.35
N PRO A 472 -3.84 -13.30 -0.80
CA PRO A 472 -3.54 -14.72 -0.94
C PRO A 472 -2.44 -15.19 0.01
N THR A 473 -1.41 -14.37 0.26
CA THR A 473 -0.36 -14.68 1.23
C THR A 473 -0.90 -14.79 2.65
N LEU A 474 -1.67 -13.79 3.12
CA LEU A 474 -2.23 -13.84 4.48
C LEU A 474 -3.24 -14.97 4.64
N THR A 475 -3.99 -15.29 3.58
CA THR A 475 -4.90 -16.45 3.52
C THR A 475 -4.14 -17.76 3.73
N ALA A 476 -3.03 -17.96 2.99
CA ALA A 476 -2.18 -19.15 3.12
C ALA A 476 -1.55 -19.25 4.53
N LEU A 477 -0.99 -18.15 5.05
CA LEU A 477 -0.39 -18.09 6.38
C LEU A 477 -1.38 -18.32 7.53
N ALA A 478 -2.67 -18.03 7.31
CA ALA A 478 -3.74 -18.32 8.27
C ALA A 478 -4.32 -19.74 8.17
N GLY A 479 -3.93 -20.52 7.15
CA GLY A 479 -4.52 -21.83 6.85
C GLY A 479 -5.94 -21.76 6.27
N ALA A 480 -6.31 -20.62 5.68
CA ALA A 480 -7.64 -20.37 5.15
C ALA A 480 -7.80 -20.81 3.68
N ALA A 481 -9.04 -20.95 3.22
CA ALA A 481 -9.35 -21.11 1.80
C ALA A 481 -9.44 -19.74 1.10
N LEU A 482 -8.92 -19.65 -0.14
CA LEU A 482 -9.06 -18.45 -0.96
C LEU A 482 -10.53 -18.18 -1.34
N PRO A 483 -10.94 -16.90 -1.45
CA PRO A 483 -12.23 -16.52 -2.00
C PRO A 483 -12.48 -17.13 -3.39
N ARG A 484 -13.73 -17.54 -3.67
CA ARG A 484 -14.12 -18.19 -4.93
C ARG A 484 -14.36 -17.19 -6.08
N VAL A 485 -13.36 -16.37 -6.35
CA VAL A 485 -13.33 -15.36 -7.42
C VAL A 485 -12.00 -15.43 -8.16
N ALA A 486 -11.91 -14.82 -9.35
CA ALA A 486 -10.61 -14.59 -9.97
C ALA A 486 -9.80 -13.62 -9.09
N LEU A 487 -8.60 -14.06 -8.66
CA LEU A 487 -7.59 -13.24 -8.00
C LEU A 487 -6.48 -12.90 -9.00
N ASP A 488 -5.85 -11.74 -8.84
CA ASP A 488 -4.70 -11.29 -9.64
C ASP A 488 -3.39 -11.24 -8.81
N GLY A 489 -3.48 -11.64 -7.54
CA GLY A 489 -2.37 -11.88 -6.62
C GLY A 489 -2.01 -13.35 -6.43
N TYR A 490 -0.84 -13.59 -5.83
CA TYR A 490 -0.28 -14.91 -5.54
C TYR A 490 0.22 -14.98 -4.09
N ASP A 491 0.42 -16.20 -3.56
CA ASP A 491 1.11 -16.39 -2.27
C ASP A 491 2.62 -16.12 -2.43
N MET A 492 3.15 -15.14 -1.68
CA MET A 492 4.58 -14.83 -1.61
C MET A 492 5.31 -15.54 -0.45
N SER A 493 4.64 -16.41 0.32
CA SER A 493 5.26 -17.16 1.42
C SER A 493 6.55 -17.91 1.06
N PRO A 494 6.77 -18.43 -0.18
CA PRO A 494 8.05 -19.03 -0.55
C PRO A 494 9.21 -18.01 -0.55
N VAL A 495 8.93 -16.76 -0.94
CA VAL A 495 9.91 -15.66 -0.94
C VAL A 495 10.19 -15.20 0.49
N LEU A 496 9.14 -15.02 1.30
CA LEU A 496 9.26 -14.57 2.69
C LEU A 496 10.11 -15.52 3.54
N PHE A 497 9.95 -16.83 3.36
CA PHE A 497 10.65 -17.85 4.14
C PHE A 497 11.89 -18.43 3.44
N GLY A 498 12.27 -17.91 2.26
CA GLY A 498 13.44 -18.37 1.50
C GLY A 498 13.33 -19.83 1.00
N THR A 499 12.12 -20.37 0.90
CA THR A 499 11.87 -21.75 0.45
C THR A 499 11.58 -21.86 -1.05
N GLY A 500 11.40 -20.74 -1.76
CA GLY A 500 11.21 -20.72 -3.21
C GLY A 500 11.24 -19.31 -3.81
N LYS A 501 11.07 -19.24 -5.13
CA LYS A 501 10.93 -18.00 -5.90
C LYS A 501 9.50 -17.45 -5.86
N SER A 502 9.31 -16.23 -6.34
CA SER A 502 7.98 -15.68 -6.54
C SER A 502 7.26 -16.37 -7.70
N PRO A 503 5.99 -16.79 -7.52
CA PRO A 503 5.14 -17.21 -8.65
C PRO A 503 4.78 -16.04 -9.58
N ARG A 504 4.94 -14.78 -9.14
CA ARG A 504 4.70 -13.59 -9.98
C ARG A 504 5.86 -13.39 -10.94
N GLN A 505 5.66 -13.73 -12.21
CA GLN A 505 6.62 -13.45 -13.29
C GLN A 505 6.26 -12.19 -14.11
N THR A 506 5.01 -11.70 -13.95
CA THR A 506 4.45 -10.58 -14.72
C THR A 506 3.75 -9.57 -13.80
N MET A 507 3.88 -8.28 -14.10
CA MET A 507 3.09 -7.19 -13.48
C MET A 507 2.41 -6.35 -14.58
N PHE A 508 1.20 -5.85 -14.30
CA PHE A 508 0.39 -5.10 -15.25
C PHE A 508 -0.01 -3.75 -14.64
N PHE A 509 0.09 -2.69 -15.43
CA PHE A 509 -0.02 -1.32 -14.96
C PHE A 509 -1.20 -0.61 -15.64
N TYR A 510 -2.30 -0.46 -14.90
CA TYR A 510 -3.46 0.32 -15.36
C TYR A 510 -3.30 1.80 -14.93
N PRO A 511 -3.70 2.76 -15.78
CA PRO A 511 -3.70 4.18 -15.41
C PRO A 511 -4.77 4.47 -14.34
N PRO A 512 -4.76 5.67 -13.72
CA PRO A 512 -5.84 6.12 -12.82
C PRO A 512 -7.22 6.18 -13.47
N ALA A 513 -7.29 6.34 -14.80
CA ALA A 513 -8.53 6.37 -15.58
C ALA A 513 -8.52 5.27 -16.66
N PRO A 514 -8.65 3.98 -16.29
CA PRO A 514 -8.60 2.86 -17.23
C PRO A 514 -9.92 2.67 -17.96
N ASP A 515 -9.85 2.04 -19.13
CA ASP A 515 -10.98 1.60 -19.94
C ASP A 515 -10.66 0.29 -20.69
N PRO A 516 -11.67 -0.42 -21.22
CA PRO A 516 -11.46 -1.68 -21.94
C PRO A 516 -10.85 -1.56 -23.34
N LEU A 517 -10.71 -0.36 -23.92
CA LEU A 517 -10.13 -0.17 -25.26
C LEU A 517 -8.60 -0.11 -25.21
N HIS A 518 -8.05 0.56 -24.19
CA HIS A 518 -6.59 0.67 -24.02
C HIS A 518 -6.01 -0.45 -23.15
N GLY A 519 -6.79 -1.01 -22.22
CA GLY A 519 -6.35 -2.06 -21.29
C GLY A 519 -5.25 -1.57 -20.33
N PRO A 520 -4.29 -2.42 -19.90
CA PRO A 520 -3.13 -1.97 -19.16
C PRO A 520 -2.20 -1.14 -20.07
N PHE A 521 -1.75 0.01 -19.57
CA PHE A 521 -0.85 0.94 -20.28
C PHE A 521 0.56 0.38 -20.41
N ALA A 522 1.05 -0.29 -19.36
CA ALA A 522 2.33 -0.98 -19.37
C ALA A 522 2.22 -2.41 -18.81
N VAL A 523 3.20 -3.24 -19.15
CA VAL A 523 3.39 -4.60 -18.64
C VAL A 523 4.88 -4.79 -18.34
N ARG A 524 5.21 -5.45 -17.22
CA ARG A 524 6.57 -5.93 -16.90
C ARG A 524 6.59 -7.45 -16.92
N LEU A 525 7.58 -8.06 -17.57
CA LEU A 525 7.84 -9.50 -17.62
C LEU A 525 9.31 -9.74 -17.27
N GLY A 526 9.55 -10.42 -16.14
CA GLY A 526 10.91 -10.53 -15.58
C GLY A 526 11.49 -9.13 -15.30
N LYS A 527 12.57 -8.78 -15.99
CA LYS A 527 13.20 -7.45 -15.91
C LYS A 527 12.72 -6.42 -16.94
N TYR A 528 12.07 -6.87 -18.01
CA TYR A 528 11.69 -5.99 -19.12
C TYR A 528 10.31 -5.37 -18.90
N LYS A 529 10.15 -4.08 -19.21
CA LYS A 529 8.87 -3.37 -19.11
C LYS A 529 8.53 -2.67 -20.43
N ALA A 530 7.36 -3.01 -20.97
CA ALA A 530 6.81 -2.45 -22.20
C ALA A 530 5.70 -1.42 -21.88
N HIS A 531 5.80 -0.20 -22.42
CA HIS A 531 4.75 0.81 -22.39
C HIS A 531 4.04 0.88 -23.75
N TYR A 532 2.80 0.42 -23.79
CA TYR A 532 1.90 0.54 -24.95
C TYR A 532 1.25 1.93 -25.01
N PHE A 533 1.11 2.56 -23.84
CA PHE A 533 0.58 3.91 -23.69
C PHE A 533 1.37 4.64 -22.59
N THR A 534 1.74 5.89 -22.84
CA THR A 534 2.34 6.78 -21.82
C THR A 534 1.47 8.01 -21.60
N GLN A 535 1.36 8.48 -20.36
CA GLN A 535 0.64 9.68 -20.00
C GLN A 535 1.27 10.33 -18.75
N GLY A 536 1.37 11.65 -18.72
CA GLY A 536 1.81 12.39 -17.53
C GLY A 536 0.68 12.60 -16.51
N SER A 537 1.00 13.21 -15.36
CA SER A 537 0.04 13.41 -14.26
C SER A 537 0.21 14.76 -13.60
N PHE A 538 -0.89 15.42 -13.26
CA PHE A 538 -0.84 16.64 -12.46
C PHE A 538 -0.22 16.41 -11.07
N HIS A 539 -0.34 15.21 -10.50
CA HIS A 539 0.33 14.84 -9.24
C HIS A 539 1.83 14.58 -9.40
N SER A 540 2.29 14.25 -10.62
CA SER A 540 3.71 14.06 -10.98
C SER A 540 4.37 15.33 -11.56
N GLY A 541 3.66 16.47 -11.54
CA GLY A 541 4.16 17.74 -12.04
C GLY A 541 5.27 18.39 -11.20
N THR A 542 5.76 19.54 -11.66
CA THR A 542 6.86 20.36 -11.07
C THR A 542 8.26 19.71 -11.06
N THR A 543 8.36 18.46 -11.52
CA THR A 543 9.60 17.75 -11.86
C THR A 543 10.26 18.35 -13.12
N PRO A 544 11.57 18.13 -13.35
CA PRO A 544 12.23 18.60 -14.58
C PRO A 544 11.83 17.80 -15.83
N ASP A 545 11.57 16.49 -15.67
CA ASP A 545 11.18 15.61 -16.77
C ASP A 545 9.74 15.89 -17.24
N GLN A 546 9.62 16.30 -18.51
CA GLN A 546 8.35 16.63 -19.15
C GLN A 546 7.42 15.41 -19.28
N ALA A 547 7.95 14.17 -19.34
CA ALA A 547 7.13 12.96 -19.42
C ALA A 547 6.16 12.84 -18.23
N CYS A 548 6.52 13.43 -17.09
CA CYS A 548 5.74 13.38 -15.86
C CYS A 548 4.60 14.40 -15.78
N HIS A 549 4.60 15.43 -16.62
CA HIS A 549 3.74 16.62 -16.43
C HIS A 549 2.28 16.36 -16.79
N GLY A 550 1.34 16.95 -16.05
CA GLY A 550 -0.11 16.76 -16.28
C GLY A 550 -0.68 17.26 -17.61
N LEU A 551 0.13 17.96 -18.41
CA LEU A 551 -0.22 18.35 -19.79
C LEU A 551 0.33 17.39 -20.86
N THR A 552 1.18 16.43 -20.47
CA THR A 552 1.75 15.43 -21.38
C THR A 552 0.67 14.41 -21.75
N PRO A 553 0.22 14.38 -23.03
CA PRO A 553 -0.99 13.69 -23.43
C PRO A 553 -0.83 12.17 -23.43
N LEU A 554 -1.97 11.48 -23.40
CA LEU A 554 -2.04 10.04 -23.67
C LEU A 554 -1.48 9.77 -25.07
N THR A 555 -0.33 9.11 -25.11
CA THR A 555 0.40 8.77 -26.34
C THR A 555 0.45 7.26 -26.52
N PRO A 556 -0.07 6.69 -27.63
CA PRO A 556 0.08 5.27 -27.95
C PRO A 556 1.44 4.98 -28.59
N HIS A 557 1.98 3.79 -28.33
CA HIS A 557 3.27 3.34 -28.86
C HIS A 557 3.13 2.01 -29.60
N LEU A 558 3.50 2.00 -30.89
CA LEU A 558 3.46 0.83 -31.77
C LEU A 558 4.75 0.78 -32.62
N PRO A 559 5.74 -0.06 -32.29
CA PRO A 559 5.79 -0.96 -31.12
C PRO A 559 5.82 -0.20 -29.77
N PRO A 560 5.50 -0.85 -28.64
CA PRO A 560 5.62 -0.25 -27.32
C PRO A 560 7.08 0.10 -26.98
N LEU A 561 7.30 1.17 -26.21
CA LEU A 561 8.62 1.48 -25.65
C LEU A 561 9.03 0.35 -24.70
N LEU A 562 10.27 -0.15 -24.79
CA LEU A 562 10.71 -1.33 -24.04
C LEU A 562 11.99 -1.03 -23.25
N PHE A 563 11.94 -1.16 -21.93
CA PHE A 563 13.07 -0.89 -21.02
C PHE A 563 13.55 -2.16 -20.32
N ASP A 564 14.86 -2.28 -20.06
CA ASP A 564 15.44 -3.28 -19.15
C ASP A 564 15.66 -2.63 -17.78
N LEU A 565 14.83 -2.97 -16.80
CA LEU A 565 14.82 -2.33 -15.48
C LEU A 565 15.95 -2.79 -14.54
N GLU A 566 16.80 -3.74 -14.93
CA GLU A 566 18.04 -4.04 -14.20
C GLU A 566 19.14 -3.02 -14.55
N SER A 567 19.24 -2.62 -15.83
CA SER A 567 20.22 -1.64 -16.31
C SER A 567 19.71 -0.19 -16.34
N ASP A 568 18.40 -0.01 -16.53
CA ASP A 568 17.72 1.29 -16.60
C ASP A 568 16.39 1.25 -15.81
N PRO A 569 16.45 1.17 -14.47
CA PRO A 569 15.26 1.32 -13.60
C PRO A 569 14.60 2.70 -13.69
N ALA A 570 15.21 3.64 -14.43
CA ALA A 570 14.77 5.01 -14.59
C ALA A 570 14.08 5.29 -15.95
N GLU A 571 13.85 4.26 -16.78
CA GLU A 571 13.03 4.31 -18.00
C GLU A 571 13.41 5.46 -18.97
N ASN A 572 14.71 5.55 -19.28
CA ASN A 572 15.31 6.57 -20.15
C ASN A 572 15.71 6.05 -21.53
N TYR A 573 16.05 4.77 -21.66
CA TYR A 573 16.66 4.18 -22.85
C TYR A 573 15.79 3.06 -23.42
N ASP A 574 14.97 3.39 -24.43
CA ASP A 574 14.14 2.42 -25.15
C ASP A 574 15.02 1.46 -25.98
N LEU A 575 14.94 0.16 -25.70
CA LEU A 575 15.69 -0.91 -26.36
C LEU A 575 15.32 -1.11 -27.84
N LEU A 576 14.20 -0.52 -28.29
CA LEU A 576 13.83 -0.54 -29.71
C LEU A 576 14.47 0.63 -30.49
N GLN A 577 14.96 1.66 -29.80
CA GLN A 577 15.62 2.81 -30.42
C GLN A 577 17.00 2.41 -30.98
N GLY A 578 17.15 2.49 -32.30
CA GLY A 578 18.40 2.14 -33.00
C GLY A 578 18.46 0.71 -33.57
N GLY A 579 17.49 -0.15 -33.22
CA GLY A 579 17.32 -1.49 -33.80
C GLY A 579 17.48 -2.63 -32.80
N ALA A 580 16.43 -3.45 -32.67
CA ALA A 580 16.35 -4.52 -31.69
C ALA A 580 17.00 -5.83 -32.16
N GLY A 581 17.80 -6.45 -31.30
CA GLY A 581 18.36 -7.79 -31.52
C GLY A 581 17.32 -8.92 -31.37
N PRO A 582 17.63 -10.16 -31.79
CA PRO A 582 16.68 -11.28 -31.77
C PRO A 582 16.07 -11.59 -30.39
N GLU A 583 16.85 -11.42 -29.32
CA GLU A 583 16.43 -11.58 -27.93
C GLU A 583 15.38 -10.54 -27.53
N VAL A 584 15.65 -9.25 -27.79
CA VAL A 584 14.72 -8.14 -27.54
C VAL A 584 13.41 -8.34 -28.34
N LEU A 585 13.51 -8.84 -29.57
CA LEU A 585 12.35 -9.19 -30.40
C LEU A 585 11.60 -10.45 -29.91
N GLN A 586 12.24 -11.37 -29.18
CA GLN A 586 11.56 -12.46 -28.48
C GLN A 586 10.80 -11.94 -27.26
N VAL A 587 11.47 -11.19 -26.39
CA VAL A 587 10.87 -10.54 -25.21
C VAL A 587 9.65 -9.69 -25.61
N LEU A 588 9.77 -8.89 -26.67
CA LEU A 588 8.67 -8.05 -27.17
C LEU A 588 7.42 -8.87 -27.57
N ARG A 589 7.61 -10.06 -28.14
CA ARG A 589 6.50 -10.97 -28.48
C ARG A 589 5.89 -11.60 -27.22
N GLU A 590 6.71 -12.04 -26.28
CA GLU A 590 6.27 -12.66 -25.03
C GLU A 590 5.50 -11.67 -24.14
N ILE A 591 6.02 -10.45 -23.96
CA ILE A 591 5.37 -9.41 -23.13
C ILE A 591 4.08 -8.86 -23.77
N THR A 592 4.00 -8.83 -25.10
CA THR A 592 2.77 -8.52 -25.83
C THR A 592 1.73 -9.64 -25.70
N LEU A 593 2.17 -10.90 -25.75
CA LEU A 593 1.28 -12.04 -25.47
C LEU A 593 0.72 -11.97 -24.03
N GLN A 594 1.53 -11.57 -23.03
CA GLN A 594 1.01 -11.36 -21.67
C GLN A 594 -0.08 -10.29 -21.60
N LYS A 595 0.06 -9.14 -22.31
CA LYS A 595 -0.99 -8.10 -22.39
C LYS A 595 -2.29 -8.68 -22.95
N VAL A 596 -2.22 -9.32 -24.12
CA VAL A 596 -3.40 -9.89 -24.80
C VAL A 596 -4.06 -10.99 -23.97
N LEU A 597 -3.29 -11.86 -23.31
CA LEU A 597 -3.82 -12.91 -22.43
C LEU A 597 -4.46 -12.35 -21.14
N LEU A 598 -4.05 -11.18 -20.65
CA LEU A 598 -4.78 -10.50 -19.58
C LEU A 598 -6.08 -9.90 -20.10
N GLU A 599 -6.05 -9.21 -21.23
CA GLU A 599 -7.22 -8.52 -21.80
C GLU A 599 -8.35 -9.50 -22.15
N GLN A 600 -8.02 -10.66 -22.72
CA GLN A 600 -8.99 -11.73 -23.02
C GLN A 600 -9.70 -12.32 -21.79
N ARG A 601 -9.14 -12.12 -20.57
CA ARG A 601 -9.70 -12.60 -19.29
C ARG A 601 -10.03 -11.46 -18.31
N MET A 602 -10.04 -10.21 -18.78
CA MET A 602 -10.29 -9.04 -17.94
C MET A 602 -11.73 -8.56 -18.08
N GLU A 603 -12.53 -8.86 -17.06
CA GLU A 603 -13.88 -8.33 -16.91
C GLU A 603 -13.80 -7.06 -16.06
N PHE A 604 -14.14 -5.92 -16.67
CA PHE A 604 -14.28 -4.65 -15.95
C PHE A 604 -15.62 -4.64 -15.19
N GLY A 605 -15.56 -4.56 -13.86
CA GLY A 605 -16.73 -4.38 -13.01
C GLY A 605 -17.33 -2.98 -13.18
N GLU A 606 -18.59 -2.82 -12.78
CA GLU A 606 -19.30 -1.55 -12.85
C GLU A 606 -18.51 -0.44 -12.13
N SER A 607 -18.23 0.67 -12.82
CA SER A 607 -17.47 1.80 -12.30
C SER A 607 -18.21 2.49 -11.13
N GLN A 608 -17.78 2.22 -9.90
CA GLN A 608 -18.40 2.71 -8.68
C GLN A 608 -18.22 4.23 -8.50
N ILE A 609 -17.16 4.82 -9.05
CA ILE A 609 -16.93 6.28 -9.02
C ILE A 609 -17.85 6.98 -10.04
N ARG A 610 -18.14 6.37 -11.21
CA ARG A 610 -19.09 6.92 -12.20
C ARG A 610 -20.56 6.86 -11.75
N LYS A 611 -20.90 6.21 -10.63
CA LYS A 611 -22.20 6.38 -9.96
C LYS A 611 -22.45 7.82 -9.50
N GLY A 612 -21.41 8.65 -9.45
CA GLY A 612 -21.52 10.08 -9.18
C GLY A 612 -21.64 10.41 -7.70
N ARG A 613 -22.01 11.65 -7.43
CA ARG A 613 -21.94 12.27 -6.10
C ARG A 613 -23.30 12.75 -5.62
N ASP A 614 -23.44 12.87 -4.31
CA ASP A 614 -24.60 13.41 -3.60
C ASP A 614 -24.12 14.20 -2.36
N PRO A 615 -24.36 15.52 -2.28
CA PRO A 615 -24.02 16.30 -1.09
C PRO A 615 -24.72 15.82 0.20
N ALA A 616 -25.86 15.11 0.10
CA ALA A 616 -26.55 14.55 1.26
C ALA A 616 -25.82 13.34 1.88
N LEU A 617 -24.91 12.71 1.15
CA LEU A 617 -24.06 11.61 1.65
C LEU A 617 -22.80 12.08 2.38
N GLN A 618 -22.50 13.39 2.38
CA GLN A 618 -21.34 13.90 3.09
C GLN A 618 -21.52 13.70 4.62
N PRO A 619 -20.57 13.03 5.30
CA PRO A 619 -20.68 12.69 6.72
C PRO A 619 -20.80 13.95 7.59
N CYS A 620 -21.80 13.97 8.48
CA CYS A 620 -22.15 15.15 9.27
C CYS A 620 -22.56 14.73 10.69
N CYS A 621 -21.74 15.07 11.69
CA CYS A 621 -21.95 14.75 13.10
C CYS A 621 -23.22 15.38 13.72
N ALA A 622 -23.80 16.39 13.07
CA ALA A 622 -25.06 17.01 13.42
C ALA A 622 -26.03 16.89 12.21
N PRO A 623 -26.64 15.71 11.96
CA PRO A 623 -27.31 15.42 10.69
C PRO A 623 -28.42 16.42 10.29
N ASN A 624 -29.08 17.04 11.28
CA ASN A 624 -30.17 17.98 11.08
C ASN A 624 -29.72 19.46 11.07
N CYS A 625 -28.42 19.75 11.11
CA CYS A 625 -27.93 21.13 11.15
C CYS A 625 -28.12 21.86 9.81
N THR A 626 -28.26 23.19 9.90
CA THR A 626 -28.25 24.10 8.75
C THR A 626 -27.46 25.37 9.10
N PRO A 627 -26.79 26.02 8.12
CA PRO A 627 -26.58 25.59 6.74
C PRO A 627 -25.45 24.55 6.62
N LYS A 628 -25.68 23.51 5.82
CA LYS A 628 -24.63 22.56 5.39
C LYS A 628 -23.79 23.17 4.26
N PRO A 629 -22.51 22.81 4.11
CA PRO A 629 -21.77 21.83 4.92
C PRO A 629 -21.11 22.41 6.19
N SER A 630 -21.10 23.75 6.35
CA SER A 630 -20.30 24.42 7.38
C SER A 630 -20.75 24.16 8.82
N CYS A 631 -22.02 23.82 9.04
CA CYS A 631 -22.57 23.46 10.35
C CYS A 631 -22.17 22.07 10.88
N CYS A 632 -21.61 21.19 10.03
CA CYS A 632 -21.22 19.83 10.42
C CYS A 632 -19.97 19.84 11.30
N ARG A 633 -20.13 20.14 12.59
CA ARG A 633 -19.05 20.24 13.58
C ARG A 633 -19.41 19.63 14.95
N CYS A 634 -18.47 18.88 15.54
CA CYS A 634 -18.56 18.39 16.91
C CYS A 634 -17.18 18.29 17.56
N SER A 635 -17.13 18.57 18.87
CA SER A 635 -15.95 18.41 19.71
C SER A 635 -16.27 17.45 20.84
N GLN A 636 -15.61 16.29 20.88
CA GLN A 636 -15.63 15.37 22.04
C GLN A 636 -14.20 15.03 22.53
N PRO A 637 -13.46 16.01 23.07
CA PRO A 637 -12.22 15.76 23.79
C PRO A 637 -12.52 15.07 25.13
N GLY A 638 -12.78 13.76 25.10
CA GLY A 638 -13.02 12.95 26.31
C GLY A 638 -13.72 11.61 26.13
N ALA A 639 -14.36 11.35 24.98
CA ALA A 639 -15.26 10.19 24.80
C ALA A 639 -14.78 9.16 23.74
N ALA A 640 -13.47 8.97 23.59
CA ALA A 640 -12.97 7.74 22.96
C ALA A 640 -13.21 6.57 23.95
N PRO A 641 -13.86 5.46 23.54
CA PRO A 641 -14.04 4.31 24.43
C PRO A 641 -12.68 3.73 24.85
N HIS A 642 -12.59 3.34 26.12
CA HIS A 642 -11.37 2.86 26.78
C HIS A 642 -11.03 1.41 26.46
#